data_AF-A0AAN7RD60-F1
#
_entry.id   AF-A0AAN7RD60-F1
#
_cell.length_a   1.000
_cell.length_b   1.000
_cell.length_c   1.000
_cell.angle_alpha   90.00
_cell.angle_beta   90.00
_cell.angle_gamma   90.00
#
_symmetry.space_group_name_H-M   'P 1'
#
loop_
_entity.id
_entity.type
_entity.pdbx_description
1 polymer ?
#
loop_
_entity_poly.entity_id
_entity_poly.type
_entity_poly.pdbx_seq_one_letter_code
_entity_poly.pdbx_strand_id
1 'polypeptide(L)'
;MASFGRCSGLTTLRVDAKALSAARRSSLYSPSSLCVNLSSETRSSKLKGCNFGVARAAVTEVLPVVDNRIASENERGRPLTLGLICGGPSAERGISLNSARSVLDHIQGDDLHVSCYYIDRNLNAHAISSAQVYSNTPADFDFKLESLAQSFHSLSDFAAHLTASVDIVFPVIHGQFGEDGGIQDLLEKNGIPFVGTGSRECCKAFDKYHASLELRKLGFVTVPSFLVQGSDVNGSKLENWFLENHLDPKIGRVVVKPARAGSSIGVTVAYGVADSLEKATQVIQEGIDEKVLIEMYLEGGHEFTAIVLDVGSRSSSHPVTLLPTEVELQFRGTIDVREKDAIFNYRRKYLPTQQVAYHTPPRFPVEVIEKIREGASLLFKRLGLRDFARIDGWFLPPSFHAMTSEDKFGKTDYGTIVFTDINLISGMEQTSFLFQQASKVGFSHSNILRSIIHHACLRFLHPASNINVSGNTSSDAAELTDASKKAEKLSKVFVICGGDTSERQVSLMSGTNVWLNLQAYDDLEVIPCLLAHVCDRDHSSSAALRGDNSDLSSWVVWTLPYSLVLRHTTEEVLDACIEAIEPTRAAVTSQLRNQVMNDLAEGLKKQSWFTGFDVGDKLPEKYSLKEWIALAHKVEATVFIAVHGGIGEDGTLQSLLTSGGVPHTGPGVTASRICMDKVATSLALNHLEDYGILTIKKEVWNKKELLCKSAVGIWKDITLKLQCETICIKPARDGCSTGVARLRSVEDLSVYIKALEEGLLRIPPNSFSKAHGVIEMPNPPPEILIFEPFIETDEIIFSSKSDDEKAPILFWEGTSRWVEITVGVIGRRGLMRSLSPSVTVKESGDILSLEEKFQGGTGINLTPPPPSIMRSEALEKCKQRIELIANTLQLEGFSRIDAFVNVDSGEVLIIEVNTVPGMTPSTVLIHQALAEQPPMYPQLFFRTLLDLSSERSV
;
A
#
# COMPACT_ATOMS: atom_id res chain seq x y z
N MET A 1 -28.34 53.95 20.49
CA MET A 1 -29.81 53.77 20.48
C MET A 1 -30.07 52.41 21.09
N ALA A 2 -30.38 52.36 22.39
CA ALA A 2 -31.73 52.14 22.93
C ALA A 2 -32.24 50.72 22.62
N SER A 3 -32.67 49.85 23.56
CA SER A 3 -33.03 50.01 24.98
C SER A 3 -33.56 48.67 25.50
N PHE A 4 -33.20 48.30 26.75
CA PHE A 4 -34.02 47.68 27.82
C PHE A 4 -34.68 46.28 27.60
N GLY A 5 -34.85 45.38 28.57
CA GLY A 5 -34.66 45.34 30.03
C GLY A 5 -34.82 43.86 30.50
N ARG A 6 -34.08 43.34 31.48
CA ARG A 6 -34.13 43.44 32.97
C ARG A 6 -35.19 42.56 33.68
N CYS A 7 -34.69 41.91 34.75
CA CYS A 7 -35.33 41.43 35.99
C CYS A 7 -35.95 40.01 36.00
N SER A 8 -35.93 39.20 37.08
CA SER A 8 -35.21 39.12 38.37
C SER A 8 -35.89 38.05 39.26
N GLY A 9 -35.18 37.41 40.20
CA GLY A 9 -35.73 36.84 41.46
C GLY A 9 -35.71 35.30 41.55
N LEU A 10 -34.84 34.68 42.37
CA LEU A 10 -35.03 34.30 43.80
C LEU A 10 -36.21 33.32 44.00
N THR A 11 -36.11 32.13 44.63
CA THR A 11 -35.64 31.91 46.01
C THR A 11 -35.45 30.41 46.31
N THR A 12 -34.51 30.13 47.22
CA THR A 12 -34.23 28.95 48.06
C THR A 12 -35.31 27.90 48.35
N LEU A 13 -34.90 26.63 48.49
CA LEU A 13 -35.01 25.86 49.74
C LEU A 13 -34.09 24.61 49.73
N ARG A 14 -33.70 24.21 50.93
CA ARG A 14 -32.53 23.43 51.36
C ARG A 14 -33.06 22.14 52.04
N VAL A 15 -32.13 21.23 52.41
CA VAL A 15 -32.29 20.17 53.44
C VAL A 15 -32.90 18.86 52.88
N ASP A 16 -32.37 17.63 53.05
CA ASP A 16 -31.39 17.06 53.97
C ASP A 16 -30.76 15.77 53.43
N ALA A 17 -29.58 15.45 53.99
CA ALA A 17 -28.89 14.18 53.85
C ALA A 17 -29.46 13.10 54.78
N LYS A 18 -29.34 11.82 54.40
CA LYS A 18 -29.10 10.73 55.37
C LYS A 18 -28.46 9.51 54.71
N ALA A 19 -27.31 9.17 55.27
CA ALA A 19 -26.51 7.97 55.01
C ALA A 19 -27.05 6.73 55.73
N LEU A 20 -26.37 5.61 55.48
CA LEU A 20 -26.37 4.26 56.12
C LEU A 20 -27.03 3.19 55.25
N SER A 21 -26.55 1.96 55.15
CA SER A 21 -25.27 1.32 55.41
C SER A 21 -25.44 -0.14 54.99
N ALA A 22 -24.36 -0.72 54.49
CA ALA A 22 -23.90 -2.07 54.80
C ALA A 22 -24.80 -3.29 54.49
N ALA A 23 -24.16 -4.20 53.76
CA ALA A 23 -23.92 -5.60 54.14
C ALA A 23 -24.65 -6.70 53.35
N ARG A 24 -23.82 -7.34 52.51
CA ARG A 24 -23.44 -8.76 52.55
C ARG A 24 -24.40 -9.82 52.00
N ARG A 25 -23.77 -10.62 51.12
CA ARG A 25 -23.87 -12.08 50.94
C ARG A 25 -25.15 -12.55 50.25
N SER A 26 -25.16 -13.56 49.39
CA SER A 26 -24.16 -14.37 48.67
C SER A 26 -24.99 -15.48 48.01
N SER A 27 -24.57 -15.97 46.83
CA SER A 27 -24.82 -17.36 46.38
C SER A 27 -26.29 -17.68 46.00
N LEU A 28 -26.67 -18.49 45.00
CA LEU A 28 -26.05 -19.45 44.08
C LEU A 28 -27.09 -19.70 42.97
N TYR A 29 -26.61 -19.96 41.76
CA TYR A 29 -27.07 -20.95 40.78
C TYR A 29 -28.58 -21.15 40.47
N SER A 30 -28.92 -20.72 39.25
CA SER A 30 -29.40 -21.55 38.12
C SER A 30 -30.79 -22.23 38.23
N PRO A 31 -31.29 -22.85 37.13
CA PRO A 31 -32.14 -22.16 36.16
C PRO A 31 -33.46 -22.91 35.93
N SER A 32 -34.31 -22.37 35.04
CA SER A 32 -35.17 -23.09 34.09
C SER A 32 -36.63 -22.59 34.05
N SER A 33 -37.03 -22.29 32.81
CA SER A 33 -38.34 -22.52 32.19
C SER A 33 -39.58 -21.93 32.84
N LEU A 34 -40.33 -21.12 32.09
CA LEU A 34 -41.58 -21.58 31.49
C LEU A 34 -42.26 -20.50 30.64
N CYS A 35 -42.91 -21.02 29.60
CA CYS A 35 -44.16 -20.54 29.02
C CYS A 35 -44.17 -19.22 28.26
N VAL A 36 -44.09 -19.40 26.94
CA VAL A 36 -45.12 -19.00 25.96
C VAL A 36 -46.44 -18.62 26.64
N ASN A 37 -46.85 -17.36 26.45
CA ASN A 37 -48.25 -16.99 26.36
C ASN A 37 -48.43 -16.03 25.19
N LEU A 38 -49.20 -16.51 24.22
CA LEU A 38 -49.77 -15.74 23.14
C LEU A 38 -50.89 -14.85 23.69
N SER A 39 -50.82 -13.56 23.44
CA SER A 39 -52.02 -12.72 23.35
C SER A 39 -51.85 -11.71 22.22
N SER A 40 -52.71 -11.86 21.23
CA SER A 40 -52.90 -11.01 20.06
C SER A 40 -53.33 -9.60 20.45
N GLU A 41 -52.72 -8.58 19.87
CA GLU A 41 -53.39 -7.30 19.60
C GLU A 41 -52.76 -6.58 18.40
N THR A 42 -53.57 -6.44 17.35
CA THR A 42 -53.32 -5.63 16.16
C THR A 42 -53.55 -4.14 16.43
N ARG A 43 -52.59 -3.26 16.08
CA ARG A 43 -52.80 -2.04 15.25
C ARG A 43 -51.55 -1.15 15.10
N SER A 44 -51.16 -0.95 13.84
CA SER A 44 -50.96 0.36 13.18
C SER A 44 -49.92 1.38 13.71
N SER A 45 -48.86 1.52 12.89
CA SER A 45 -48.20 2.76 12.43
C SER A 45 -47.53 3.73 13.43
N LYS A 46 -46.18 3.72 13.40
CA LYS A 46 -45.29 4.86 13.10
C LYS A 46 -43.83 4.40 13.30
N LEU A 47 -43.11 4.18 12.20
CA LEU A 47 -41.68 3.89 12.21
C LEU A 47 -40.91 5.13 12.65
N LYS A 48 -40.32 5.05 13.85
CA LYS A 48 -39.25 5.94 14.31
C LYS A 48 -37.92 5.34 13.83
N GLY A 49 -37.07 6.18 13.25
CA GLY A 49 -35.68 5.84 12.93
C GLY A 49 -35.00 5.27 14.17
N CYS A 50 -34.43 4.08 14.03
CA CYS A 50 -33.77 3.38 15.11
C CYS A 50 -32.26 3.62 15.03
N ASN A 51 -31.73 4.26 16.07
CA ASN A 51 -30.30 4.22 16.38
C ASN A 51 -29.98 2.82 16.90
N PHE A 52 -29.12 2.08 16.20
CA PHE A 52 -28.68 0.77 16.65
C PHE A 52 -27.18 0.80 16.95
N GLY A 53 -26.82 0.45 18.19
CA GLY A 53 -25.45 0.08 18.55
C GLY A 53 -25.14 -1.31 18.01
N VAL A 54 -23.95 -1.47 17.44
CA VAL A 54 -23.47 -2.74 16.90
C VAL A 54 -23.29 -3.74 18.04
N ALA A 55 -23.87 -4.94 17.89
CA ALA A 55 -23.67 -6.04 18.82
C ALA A 55 -22.28 -6.65 18.62
N ARG A 56 -21.52 -6.79 19.72
CA ARG A 56 -20.21 -7.46 19.75
C ARG A 56 -20.32 -8.87 19.16
N ALA A 57 -19.59 -9.14 18.08
CA ALA A 57 -19.29 -10.50 17.67
C ALA A 57 -18.48 -11.17 18.79
N ALA A 58 -18.80 -12.42 19.11
CA ALA A 58 -18.03 -13.19 20.08
C ALA A 58 -16.65 -13.48 19.46
N VAL A 59 -15.69 -12.63 19.77
CA VAL A 59 -14.27 -12.89 19.51
C VAL A 59 -13.87 -14.01 20.45
N THR A 60 -13.46 -15.14 19.89
CA THR A 60 -12.74 -16.20 20.60
C THR A 60 -11.64 -15.51 21.40
N GLU A 61 -11.63 -15.67 22.72
CA GLU A 61 -10.71 -14.99 23.62
C GLU A 61 -9.30 -14.97 23.01
N VAL A 62 -8.71 -13.78 22.89
CA VAL A 62 -7.25 -13.63 22.79
C VAL A 62 -6.70 -14.02 24.16
N LEU A 63 -6.81 -15.31 24.47
CA LEU A 63 -5.98 -15.91 25.50
C LEU A 63 -4.56 -15.87 24.93
N PRO A 64 -3.58 -15.34 25.67
CA PRO A 64 -2.23 -15.81 25.44
C PRO A 64 -2.33 -17.33 25.59
N VAL A 65 -1.85 -18.07 24.60
CA VAL A 65 -1.56 -19.49 24.80
C VAL A 65 -0.44 -19.52 25.85
N VAL A 66 -0.82 -19.41 27.14
CA VAL A 66 0.00 -19.82 28.26
C VAL A 66 -0.10 -21.33 28.22
N ASP A 67 0.64 -21.91 27.28
CA ASP A 67 0.92 -23.32 27.28
C ASP A 67 1.73 -23.54 28.56
N ASN A 68 1.06 -24.00 29.63
CA ASN A 68 1.71 -24.61 30.78
C ASN A 68 2.32 -25.94 30.30
N ARG A 69 3.36 -25.84 29.46
CA ARG A 69 4.18 -26.98 29.07
C ARG A 69 5.04 -27.30 30.27
N ILE A 70 4.63 -28.36 30.95
CA ILE A 70 5.52 -29.20 31.75
C ILE A 70 6.77 -29.43 30.89
N ALA A 71 7.91 -28.97 31.41
CA ALA A 71 9.21 -29.07 30.76
C ALA A 71 9.50 -30.53 30.39
N SER A 72 9.30 -30.87 29.12
CA SER A 72 10.03 -31.97 28.49
C SER A 72 11.33 -31.38 27.96
N GLU A 73 12.44 -31.81 28.54
CA GLU A 73 13.81 -31.49 28.12
C GLU A 73 13.98 -31.82 26.62
N ASN A 74 13.85 -30.79 25.78
CA ASN A 74 14.40 -30.76 24.43
C ASN A 74 15.22 -29.47 24.35
N GLU A 75 16.49 -29.58 24.00
CA GLU A 75 17.51 -28.51 24.03
C GLU A 75 17.27 -27.32 23.06
N ARG A 76 16.06 -27.15 22.50
CA ARG A 76 15.72 -26.00 21.64
C ARG A 76 15.16 -24.85 22.49
N GLY A 77 15.82 -23.70 22.48
CA GLY A 77 15.37 -22.48 23.15
C GLY A 77 13.99 -22.01 22.67
N ARG A 78 13.32 -21.15 23.46
CA ARG A 78 12.00 -20.61 23.09
C ARG A 78 12.13 -19.59 21.94
N PRO A 79 11.12 -19.45 21.06
CA PRO A 79 11.14 -18.46 19.98
C PRO A 79 11.14 -17.02 20.53
N LEU A 80 11.73 -16.10 19.75
CA LEU A 80 11.73 -14.67 20.06
C LEU A 80 10.31 -14.12 19.87
N THR A 81 9.78 -13.43 20.87
CA THR A 81 8.48 -12.75 20.76
C THR A 81 8.67 -11.27 20.52
N LEU A 82 8.26 -10.78 19.36
CA LEU A 82 8.41 -9.40 18.93
C LEU A 82 7.06 -8.66 18.98
N GLY A 83 7.04 -7.50 19.64
CA GLY A 83 5.90 -6.57 19.61
C GLY A 83 6.02 -5.59 18.44
N LEU A 84 5.19 -5.74 17.42
CA LEU A 84 5.14 -4.83 16.27
C LEU A 84 4.13 -3.72 16.56
N ILE A 85 4.59 -2.47 16.70
CA ILE A 85 3.72 -1.31 16.99
C ILE A 85 3.59 -0.44 15.75
N CYS A 86 2.36 -0.18 15.30
CA CYS A 86 2.06 0.72 14.19
C CYS A 86 0.99 1.75 14.56
N GLY A 87 0.63 2.61 13.61
CA GLY A 87 -0.34 3.69 13.80
C GLY A 87 0.30 5.05 14.01
N GLY A 88 -0.16 5.77 15.03
CA GLY A 88 0.32 7.08 15.46
C GLY A 88 -0.64 8.23 15.15
N PRO A 89 -0.39 9.43 15.72
CA PRO A 89 -1.23 10.61 15.51
C PRO A 89 -0.98 11.34 14.18
N SER A 90 0.14 11.05 13.53
CA SER A 90 0.53 11.70 12.27
C SER A 90 -0.39 11.34 11.09
N ALA A 91 -0.44 12.24 10.09
CA ALA A 91 -1.03 11.95 8.78
C ALA A 91 -0.32 10.79 8.05
N GLU A 92 0.89 10.41 8.47
CA GLU A 92 1.69 9.31 7.93
C GLU A 92 1.24 7.91 8.38
N ARG A 93 0.14 7.82 9.12
CA ARG A 93 -0.42 6.58 9.66
C ARG A 93 -0.65 5.47 8.62
N GLY A 94 -1.03 5.83 7.38
CA GLY A 94 -1.15 4.85 6.29
C GLY A 94 0.18 4.21 5.91
N ILE A 95 1.27 4.99 5.94
CA ILE A 95 2.65 4.49 5.69
C ILE A 95 3.07 3.54 6.81
N SER A 96 2.70 3.86 8.06
CA SER A 96 2.91 2.99 9.22
C SER A 96 2.22 1.64 9.07
N LEU A 97 0.94 1.62 8.67
CA LEU A 97 0.20 0.37 8.44
C LEU A 97 0.82 -0.48 7.31
N ASN A 98 1.18 0.14 6.18
CA ASN A 98 1.84 -0.57 5.08
C ASN A 98 3.21 -1.12 5.47
N SER A 99 3.98 -0.35 6.24
CA SER A 99 5.27 -0.79 6.77
C SER A 99 5.10 -1.96 7.74
N ALA A 100 4.11 -1.91 8.63
CA ALA A 100 3.81 -3.00 9.56
C ALA A 100 3.39 -4.30 8.84
N ARG A 101 2.56 -4.20 7.81
CA ARG A 101 2.18 -5.34 6.96
C ARG A 101 3.40 -6.02 6.36
N SER A 102 4.26 -5.22 5.72
CA SER A 102 5.48 -5.72 5.10
C SER A 102 6.44 -6.33 6.14
N VAL A 103 6.60 -5.71 7.31
CA VAL A 103 7.42 -6.31 8.38
C VAL A 103 6.86 -7.67 8.79
N LEU A 104 5.56 -7.75 9.07
CA LEU A 104 4.86 -8.98 9.46
C LEU A 104 5.03 -10.09 8.41
N ASP A 105 4.82 -9.78 7.12
CA ASP A 105 4.91 -10.72 6.00
C ASP A 105 6.29 -11.38 5.87
N HIS A 106 7.36 -10.71 6.32
CA HIS A 106 8.73 -11.13 6.07
C HIS A 106 9.49 -11.63 7.30
N ILE A 107 9.08 -11.31 8.53
CA ILE A 107 9.81 -11.72 9.75
C ILE A 107 9.18 -12.87 10.51
N GLN A 108 7.88 -13.13 10.34
CA GLN A 108 7.22 -14.20 11.09
C GLN A 108 7.76 -15.58 10.67
N GLY A 109 7.95 -16.47 11.64
CA GLY A 109 8.46 -17.83 11.43
C GLY A 109 8.42 -18.69 12.69
N ASP A 110 8.98 -19.89 12.60
CA ASP A 110 9.04 -20.83 13.73
C ASP A 110 9.94 -20.32 14.88
N ASP A 111 10.92 -19.48 14.55
CA ASP A 111 11.89 -18.88 15.47
C ASP A 111 11.45 -17.51 16.02
N LEU A 112 10.53 -16.82 15.35
CA LEU A 112 10.10 -15.46 15.66
C LEU A 112 8.57 -15.32 15.54
N HIS A 113 7.94 -15.03 16.67
CA HIS A 113 6.50 -14.76 16.77
C HIS A 113 6.24 -13.26 16.89
N VAL A 114 5.24 -12.76 16.17
CA VAL A 114 4.89 -11.34 16.15
C VAL A 114 3.55 -11.12 16.84
N SER A 115 3.53 -10.21 17.81
CA SER A 115 2.30 -9.66 18.40
C SER A 115 2.10 -8.24 17.91
N CYS A 116 0.93 -7.93 17.34
CA CYS A 116 0.67 -6.65 16.72
C CYS A 116 -0.08 -5.69 17.67
N TYR A 117 0.33 -4.42 17.65
CA TYR A 117 -0.27 -3.36 18.45
C TYR A 117 -0.45 -2.10 17.60
N TYR A 118 -1.48 -1.33 17.94
CA TYR A 118 -1.83 -0.09 17.26
C TYR A 118 -1.94 1.07 18.24
N ILE A 119 -1.41 2.23 17.84
CA ILE A 119 -1.62 3.50 18.51
C ILE A 119 -2.54 4.36 17.64
N ASP A 120 -3.67 4.80 18.20
CA ASP A 120 -4.60 5.65 17.46
C ASP A 120 -4.20 7.14 17.47
N ARG A 121 -5.03 7.99 16.83
CA ARG A 121 -4.77 9.45 16.74
C ARG A 121 -4.74 10.17 18.08
N ASN A 122 -5.42 9.61 19.08
CA ASN A 122 -5.52 10.16 20.42
C ASN A 122 -4.50 9.52 21.38
N LEU A 123 -3.52 8.77 20.83
CA LEU A 123 -2.49 8.04 21.57
C LEU A 123 -3.05 6.94 22.48
N ASN A 124 -4.24 6.42 22.21
CA ASN A 124 -4.68 5.20 22.89
C ASN A 124 -4.04 3.99 22.21
N ALA A 125 -3.61 3.04 23.04
CA ALA A 125 -3.00 1.80 22.57
C ALA A 125 -4.02 0.67 22.52
N HIS A 126 -3.86 -0.21 21.54
CA HIS A 126 -4.74 -1.35 21.29
C HIS A 126 -3.93 -2.58 20.88
N ALA A 127 -4.25 -3.75 21.42
CA ALA A 127 -3.79 -5.02 20.87
C ALA A 127 -4.69 -5.43 19.70
N ILE A 128 -4.08 -5.82 18.58
CA ILE A 128 -4.76 -6.15 17.33
C ILE A 128 -4.33 -7.53 16.83
N SER A 129 -5.18 -8.19 16.05
CA SER A 129 -4.78 -9.40 15.32
C SER A 129 -3.90 -9.03 14.12
N SER A 130 -3.07 -9.98 13.68
CA SER A 130 -2.31 -9.88 12.42
C SER A 130 -3.22 -9.60 11.21
N ALA A 131 -4.43 -10.19 11.19
CA ALA A 131 -5.40 -9.97 10.13
C ALA A 131 -5.85 -8.50 10.02
N GLN A 132 -5.93 -7.76 11.14
CA GLN A 132 -6.34 -6.35 11.12
C GLN A 132 -5.32 -5.44 10.39
N VAL A 133 -4.04 -5.82 10.36
CA VAL A 133 -2.97 -5.07 9.67
C VAL A 133 -3.21 -5.01 8.15
N TYR A 134 -4.03 -5.91 7.60
CA TYR A 134 -4.35 -5.94 6.17
C TYR A 134 -5.43 -4.94 5.74
N SER A 135 -6.07 -4.22 6.68
CA SER A 135 -7.11 -3.22 6.37
C SER A 135 -6.66 -2.22 5.28
N ASN A 136 -7.61 -1.78 4.44
CA ASN A 136 -7.27 -1.09 3.20
C ASN A 136 -6.79 0.35 3.42
N THR A 137 -7.47 1.10 4.30
CA THR A 137 -7.15 2.49 4.62
C THR A 137 -7.07 2.69 6.14
N PRO A 138 -6.44 3.77 6.64
CA PRO A 138 -6.51 4.11 8.06
C PRO A 138 -7.94 4.27 8.57
N ALA A 139 -8.87 4.74 7.74
CA ALA A 139 -10.29 4.85 8.09
C ALA A 139 -10.96 3.46 8.21
N ASP A 140 -10.70 2.53 7.29
CA ASP A 140 -11.13 1.13 7.37
C ASP A 140 -10.60 0.46 8.63
N PHE A 141 -9.34 0.73 8.96
CA PHE A 141 -8.70 0.22 10.16
C PHE A 141 -9.35 0.74 11.44
N ASP A 142 -9.49 2.06 11.59
CA ASP A 142 -10.11 2.70 12.77
C ASP A 142 -11.55 2.23 12.97
N PHE A 143 -12.30 2.06 11.88
CA PHE A 143 -13.65 1.52 11.93
C PHE A 143 -13.69 0.11 12.53
N LYS A 144 -12.79 -0.77 12.09
CA LYS A 144 -12.70 -2.16 12.58
C LYS A 144 -12.17 -2.23 14.00
N LEU A 145 -11.33 -1.28 14.41
CA LEU A 145 -10.62 -1.25 15.69
C LEU A 145 -11.57 -1.38 16.89
N GLU A 146 -12.66 -0.63 16.94
CA GLU A 146 -13.58 -0.65 18.09
C GLU A 146 -14.28 -2.00 18.31
N SER A 147 -14.47 -2.75 17.24
CA SER A 147 -15.19 -4.02 17.28
C SER A 147 -14.29 -5.23 17.52
N LEU A 148 -13.00 -5.12 17.16
CA LEU A 148 -12.06 -6.25 17.12
C LEU A 148 -10.87 -6.12 18.06
N ALA A 149 -10.51 -4.89 18.49
CA ALA A 149 -9.29 -4.66 19.26
C ALA A 149 -9.53 -4.67 20.77
N GLN A 150 -8.48 -5.03 21.50
CA GLN A 150 -8.45 -4.89 22.95
C GLN A 150 -7.72 -3.60 23.31
N SER A 151 -8.47 -2.58 23.72
CA SER A 151 -7.91 -1.30 24.15
C SER A 151 -7.27 -1.39 25.53
N PHE A 152 -6.15 -0.70 25.71
CA PHE A 152 -5.54 -0.48 27.01
C PHE A 152 -6.11 0.79 27.65
N HIS A 153 -6.28 0.80 28.98
CA HIS A 153 -6.82 1.98 29.69
C HIS A 153 -5.86 3.16 29.72
N SER A 154 -4.56 2.90 29.60
CA SER A 154 -3.52 3.92 29.55
C SER A 154 -2.27 3.39 28.83
N LEU A 155 -1.39 4.31 28.38
CA LEU A 155 -0.06 3.94 27.88
C LEU A 155 0.80 3.24 28.94
N SER A 156 0.53 3.47 30.24
CA SER A 156 1.22 2.77 31.32
C SER A 156 0.80 1.30 31.39
N ASP A 157 -0.49 1.01 31.23
CA ASP A 157 -0.99 -0.37 31.19
C ASP A 157 -0.49 -1.10 29.94
N PHE A 158 -0.42 -0.39 28.82
CA PHE A 158 0.18 -0.90 27.59
C PHE A 158 1.66 -1.25 27.78
N ALA A 159 2.46 -0.36 28.38
CA ALA A 159 3.87 -0.63 28.66
C ALA A 159 4.04 -1.82 29.63
N ALA A 160 3.20 -1.92 30.66
CA ALA A 160 3.19 -3.07 31.57
C ALA A 160 2.86 -4.38 30.84
N HIS A 161 1.91 -4.35 29.91
CA HIS A 161 1.60 -5.48 29.04
C HIS A 161 2.80 -5.88 28.18
N LEU A 162 3.40 -4.94 27.43
CA LEU A 162 4.58 -5.21 26.60
C LEU A 162 5.73 -5.82 27.39
N THR A 163 5.99 -5.31 28.59
CA THR A 163 7.04 -5.84 29.48
C THR A 163 6.80 -7.31 29.87
N ALA A 164 5.54 -7.73 29.93
CA ALA A 164 5.16 -9.09 30.29
C ALA A 164 5.00 -10.03 29.08
N SER A 165 4.72 -9.48 27.89
CA SER A 165 4.29 -10.27 26.72
C SER A 165 5.31 -10.36 25.59
N VAL A 166 6.29 -9.46 25.51
CA VAL A 166 7.26 -9.44 24.40
C VAL A 166 8.71 -9.34 24.88
N ASP A 167 9.63 -9.86 24.06
CA ASP A 167 11.08 -9.78 24.31
C ASP A 167 11.69 -8.48 23.77
N ILE A 168 11.16 -7.99 22.65
CA ILE A 168 11.59 -6.76 21.98
C ILE A 168 10.44 -6.14 21.21
N VAL A 169 10.44 -4.81 21.09
CA VAL A 169 9.48 -4.05 20.31
C VAL A 169 10.11 -3.53 19.02
N PHE A 170 9.39 -3.64 17.90
CA PHE A 170 9.72 -2.92 16.67
C PHE A 170 8.69 -1.80 16.47
N PRO A 171 9.02 -0.54 16.84
CA PRO A 171 8.15 0.59 16.58
C PRO A 171 8.23 0.96 15.09
N VAL A 172 7.10 0.82 14.40
CA VAL A 172 6.93 1.14 12.97
C VAL A 172 5.96 2.32 12.81
N ILE A 173 6.12 3.34 13.64
CA ILE A 173 5.34 4.58 13.61
C ILE A 173 6.15 5.66 12.87
N HIS A 174 5.54 6.32 11.89
CA HIS A 174 6.17 7.37 11.09
C HIS A 174 5.67 8.75 11.54
N GLY A 175 6.55 9.75 11.53
CA GLY A 175 6.23 11.11 11.99
C GLY A 175 6.11 11.21 13.52
N GLN A 176 5.18 12.07 13.98
CA GLN A 176 4.98 12.34 15.42
C GLN A 176 4.66 11.06 16.22
N PHE A 177 5.12 11.01 17.47
CA PHE A 177 5.12 9.87 18.39
C PHE A 177 6.03 8.71 17.98
N GLY A 178 6.47 8.62 16.72
CA GLY A 178 7.40 7.60 16.22
C GLY A 178 8.81 8.13 16.06
N GLU A 179 9.03 9.07 15.15
CA GLU A 179 10.35 9.61 14.83
C GLU A 179 10.75 10.77 15.75
N ASP A 180 9.82 11.38 16.47
CA ASP A 180 10.11 12.43 17.45
C ASP A 180 10.66 11.90 18.79
N GLY A 181 10.67 10.58 18.99
CA GLY A 181 11.13 9.92 20.21
C GLY A 181 10.03 9.57 21.21
N GLY A 182 8.75 9.85 20.93
CA GLY A 182 7.65 9.67 21.88
C GLY A 182 7.45 8.22 22.35
N ILE A 183 7.32 7.27 21.41
CA ILE A 183 7.19 5.85 21.73
C ILE A 183 8.46 5.30 22.37
N GLN A 184 9.64 5.77 21.94
CA GLN A 184 10.92 5.34 22.47
C GLN A 184 11.08 5.77 23.93
N ASP A 185 10.67 6.99 24.28
CA ASP A 185 10.70 7.47 25.68
C ASP A 185 9.78 6.62 26.58
N LEU A 186 8.60 6.22 26.08
CA LEU A 186 7.71 5.28 26.78
C LEU A 186 8.41 3.92 27.01
N LEU A 187 9.06 3.37 25.99
CA LEU A 187 9.75 2.08 26.06
C LEU A 187 10.97 2.13 26.99
N GLU A 188 11.79 3.18 26.87
CA GLU A 188 12.99 3.41 27.71
C GLU A 188 12.64 3.55 29.19
N LYS A 189 11.60 4.32 29.53
CA LYS A 189 11.15 4.51 30.93
C LYS A 189 10.69 3.21 31.59
N ASN A 190 10.20 2.26 30.81
CA ASN A 190 9.72 0.97 31.30
C ASN A 190 10.73 -0.16 31.10
N GLY A 191 11.94 0.14 30.60
CA GLY A 191 12.99 -0.86 30.38
C GLY A 191 12.66 -1.89 29.29
N ILE A 192 11.78 -1.55 28.35
CA ILE A 192 11.35 -2.44 27.27
C ILE A 192 12.38 -2.37 26.13
N PRO A 193 13.00 -3.49 25.72
CA PRO A 193 13.90 -3.51 24.56
C PRO A 193 13.20 -3.11 23.27
N PHE A 194 13.88 -2.37 22.39
CA PHE A 194 13.30 -1.99 21.09
C PHE A 194 14.31 -1.79 19.96
N VAL A 195 13.82 -1.93 18.73
CA VAL A 195 14.53 -1.65 17.48
C VAL A 195 14.51 -0.14 17.20
N GLY A 196 15.64 0.41 16.79
CA GLY A 196 15.80 1.80 16.39
C GLY A 196 16.57 2.67 17.38
N THR A 197 16.59 3.96 17.09
CA THR A 197 17.32 5.00 17.82
C THR A 197 16.59 5.43 19.10
N GLY A 198 17.33 5.81 20.15
CA GLY A 198 16.76 6.23 21.44
C GLY A 198 16.08 7.60 21.39
N SER A 199 15.21 7.87 22.37
CA SER A 199 14.30 9.03 22.38
C SER A 199 15.00 10.37 22.25
N ARG A 200 16.12 10.54 22.95
CA ARG A 200 16.92 11.78 22.97
C ARG A 200 17.55 12.07 21.61
N GLU A 201 18.09 11.05 20.97
CA GLU A 201 18.71 11.16 19.65
C GLU A 201 17.64 11.37 18.57
N CYS A 202 16.48 10.71 18.69
CA CYS A 202 15.32 10.93 17.83
C CYS A 202 14.88 12.40 17.85
N CYS A 203 14.65 12.96 19.04
CA CYS A 203 14.24 14.35 19.21
C CYS A 203 15.22 15.36 18.59
N LYS A 204 16.54 15.06 18.58
CA LYS A 204 17.55 15.93 17.95
C LYS A 204 17.55 15.84 16.43
N ALA A 205 17.29 14.66 15.86
CA ALA A 205 17.39 14.41 14.43
C ALA A 205 16.09 14.76 13.68
N PHE A 206 14.94 14.62 14.33
CA PHE A 206 13.63 14.78 13.68
C PHE A 206 13.27 16.23 13.33
N ASP A 207 13.65 17.20 14.17
CA ASP A 207 13.46 18.63 13.86
C ASP A 207 14.54 19.08 12.87
N LYS A 208 14.14 19.29 11.60
CA LYS A 208 15.05 19.61 10.50
C LYS A 208 15.90 20.86 10.75
N TYR A 209 15.38 21.85 11.48
CA TYR A 209 16.14 23.05 11.81
C TYR A 209 17.24 22.75 12.82
N HIS A 210 16.90 22.03 13.90
CA HIS A 210 17.88 21.62 14.90
C HIS A 210 18.91 20.65 14.31
N ALA A 211 18.49 19.70 13.48
CA ALA A 211 19.38 18.79 12.77
C ALA A 211 20.39 19.57 11.90
N SER A 212 19.92 20.55 11.10
CA SER A 212 20.80 21.41 10.29
C SER A 212 21.82 22.17 11.15
N LEU A 213 21.43 22.71 12.31
CA LEU A 213 22.37 23.36 13.22
C LEU A 213 23.43 22.40 13.77
N GLU A 214 23.06 21.17 14.13
CA GLU A 214 24.00 20.15 14.58
C GLU A 214 24.94 19.70 13.45
N LEU A 215 24.44 19.50 12.23
CA LEU A 215 25.25 19.19 11.05
C LEU A 215 26.32 20.25 10.82
N ARG A 216 25.95 21.54 10.95
CA ARG A 216 26.89 22.66 10.83
C ARG A 216 27.97 22.63 11.90
N LYS A 217 27.63 22.30 13.16
CA LYS A 217 28.60 22.14 14.25
C LYS A 217 29.55 20.97 14.01
N LEU A 218 29.08 19.92 13.35
CA LEU A 218 29.87 18.75 12.94
C LEU A 218 30.73 19.00 11.70
N GLY A 219 30.67 20.20 11.11
CA GLY A 219 31.48 20.58 9.95
C GLY A 219 30.86 20.20 8.60
N PHE A 220 29.59 19.77 8.55
CA PHE A 220 28.90 19.48 7.30
C PHE A 220 28.42 20.77 6.62
N VAL A 221 28.37 20.75 5.30
CA VAL A 221 27.65 21.76 4.51
C VAL A 221 26.14 21.58 4.74
N THR A 222 25.44 22.70 4.98
CA THR A 222 23.99 22.72 5.24
C THR A 222 23.34 23.79 4.38
N VAL A 223 22.15 23.51 3.85
CA VAL A 223 21.36 24.51 3.10
C VAL A 223 21.09 25.72 4.00
N PRO A 224 21.33 26.95 3.54
CA PRO A 224 20.90 28.13 4.28
C PRO A 224 19.40 28.09 4.50
N SER A 225 18.98 28.33 5.74
CA SER A 225 17.58 28.27 6.14
C SER A 225 17.20 29.43 7.06
N PHE A 226 15.93 29.80 7.02
CA PHE A 226 15.29 30.76 7.91
C PHE A 226 14.11 30.08 8.61
N LEU A 227 14.00 30.24 9.93
CA LEU A 227 12.93 29.63 10.72
C LEU A 227 11.81 30.64 10.98
N VAL A 228 10.57 30.25 10.66
CA VAL A 228 9.34 30.94 11.05
C VAL A 228 8.68 30.12 12.16
N GLN A 229 8.30 30.76 13.27
CA GLN A 229 7.69 30.08 14.41
C GLN A 229 6.52 30.88 15.00
N GLY A 230 5.37 30.23 15.16
CA GLY A 230 4.17 30.84 15.72
C GLY A 230 3.75 32.11 14.98
N SER A 231 3.43 33.18 15.73
CA SER A 231 3.04 34.48 15.17
C SER A 231 4.23 35.44 14.91
N ASP A 232 5.47 35.01 15.14
CA ASP A 232 6.66 35.87 14.94
C ASP A 232 7.08 35.88 13.46
N VAL A 233 6.26 36.52 12.64
CA VAL A 233 6.48 36.68 11.20
C VAL A 233 7.15 38.01 10.94
N ASN A 234 8.48 38.02 10.99
CA ASN A 234 9.27 39.25 10.76
C ASN A 234 9.72 39.35 9.29
N GLY A 235 8.88 39.97 8.46
CA GLY A 235 9.14 40.11 7.03
C GLY A 235 10.42 40.87 6.68
N SER A 236 10.85 41.85 7.50
CA SER A 236 12.11 42.58 7.23
C SER A 236 13.34 41.74 7.53
N LYS A 237 13.31 40.85 8.55
CA LYS A 237 14.38 39.87 8.77
C LYS A 237 14.46 38.86 7.63
N LEU A 238 13.33 38.39 7.12
CA LEU A 238 13.31 37.47 5.98
C LEU A 238 13.84 38.15 4.70
N GLU A 239 13.46 39.41 4.46
CA GLU A 239 13.98 40.19 3.33
C GLU A 239 15.52 40.34 3.40
N ASN A 240 16.06 40.64 4.58
CA ASN A 240 17.52 40.66 4.77
C ASN A 240 18.16 39.29 4.49
N TRP A 241 17.53 38.20 4.95
CA TRP A 241 18.02 36.84 4.69
C TRP A 241 18.01 36.51 3.18
N PHE A 242 17.00 36.94 2.42
CA PHE A 242 16.99 36.81 0.95
C PHE A 242 18.20 37.51 0.33
N LEU A 243 18.46 38.76 0.72
CA LEU A 243 19.58 39.55 0.20
C LEU A 243 20.94 38.95 0.56
N GLU A 244 21.11 38.47 1.80
CA GLU A 244 22.34 37.81 2.28
C GLU A 244 22.66 36.54 1.49
N ASN A 245 21.64 35.81 1.03
CA ASN A 245 21.78 34.58 0.24
C ASN A 245 21.68 34.83 -1.27
N HIS A 246 21.81 36.09 -1.72
CA HIS A 246 21.78 36.49 -3.13
C HIS A 246 20.48 36.12 -3.87
N LEU A 247 19.36 36.10 -3.16
CA LEU A 247 18.02 35.90 -3.71
C LEU A 247 17.28 37.23 -3.88
N ASP A 248 16.53 37.37 -4.97
CA ASP A 248 15.65 38.53 -5.17
C ASP A 248 14.47 38.46 -4.18
N PRO A 249 14.23 39.48 -3.33
CA PRO A 249 13.14 39.47 -2.37
C PRO A 249 11.71 39.36 -2.95
N LYS A 250 11.52 39.58 -4.26
CA LYS A 250 10.22 39.53 -4.93
C LYS A 250 9.98 38.25 -5.72
N ILE A 251 11.03 37.66 -6.28
CA ILE A 251 10.91 36.52 -7.21
C ILE A 251 11.87 35.37 -6.92
N GLY A 252 12.75 35.53 -5.93
CA GLY A 252 13.72 34.50 -5.54
C GLY A 252 13.00 33.23 -5.10
N ARG A 253 13.45 32.08 -5.60
CA ARG A 253 12.81 30.79 -5.35
C ARG A 253 13.35 30.16 -4.07
N VAL A 254 12.44 29.72 -3.20
CA VAL A 254 12.75 29.02 -1.95
C VAL A 254 11.82 27.83 -1.76
N VAL A 255 12.17 26.93 -0.84
CA VAL A 255 11.31 25.83 -0.37
C VAL A 255 10.80 26.16 1.02
N VAL A 256 9.49 26.11 1.20
CA VAL A 256 8.81 26.25 2.50
C VAL A 256 8.43 24.85 2.96
N LYS A 257 8.90 24.42 4.13
CA LYS A 257 8.65 23.07 4.66
C LYS A 257 8.45 23.03 6.18
N PRO A 258 7.58 22.16 6.72
CA PRO A 258 7.47 21.95 8.16
C PRO A 258 8.77 21.41 8.77
N ALA A 259 9.08 21.83 10.00
CA ALA A 259 10.28 21.37 10.71
C ALA A 259 10.20 19.90 11.12
N ARG A 260 9.01 19.43 11.50
CA ARG A 260 8.74 18.16 12.20
C ARG A 260 7.70 17.29 11.48
N ALA A 261 7.50 17.46 10.17
CA ALA A 261 6.65 16.58 9.36
C ALA A 261 7.49 15.74 8.39
N GLY A 262 7.13 14.47 8.19
CA GLY A 262 7.75 13.58 7.22
C GLY A 262 7.07 13.61 5.85
N SER A 263 7.53 12.73 4.95
CA SER A 263 6.87 12.40 3.67
C SER A 263 6.54 13.57 2.72
N SER A 264 7.26 14.68 2.85
CA SER A 264 7.03 15.93 2.10
C SER A 264 5.62 16.53 2.28
N ILE A 265 4.94 16.21 3.38
CA ILE A 265 3.64 16.81 3.72
C ILE A 265 3.87 18.28 4.07
N GLY A 266 3.07 19.18 3.48
CA GLY A 266 3.19 20.63 3.70
C GLY A 266 4.41 21.31 3.02
N VAL A 267 5.16 20.59 2.17
CA VAL A 267 6.30 21.17 1.43
C VAL A 267 5.83 21.87 0.17
N THR A 268 6.22 23.12 -0.01
CA THR A 268 5.86 23.93 -1.18
C THR A 268 7.03 24.77 -1.67
N VAL A 269 7.04 25.11 -2.96
CA VAL A 269 7.97 26.11 -3.53
C VAL A 269 7.33 27.48 -3.39
N ALA A 270 8.10 28.49 -2.96
CA ALA A 270 7.64 29.88 -2.83
C ALA A 270 8.55 30.87 -3.57
N TYR A 271 7.99 32.03 -3.90
CA TYR A 271 8.61 33.08 -4.71
C TYR A 271 8.66 34.42 -4.00
N GLY A 272 9.84 34.82 -3.54
CA GLY A 272 10.06 36.04 -2.79
C GLY A 272 9.51 35.98 -1.36
N VAL A 273 9.72 37.06 -0.62
CA VAL A 273 9.40 37.18 0.82
C VAL A 273 7.90 37.05 1.07
N ALA A 274 7.06 37.71 0.27
CA ALA A 274 5.62 37.76 0.50
C ALA A 274 4.96 36.37 0.39
N ASP A 275 5.20 35.66 -0.72
CA ASP A 275 4.67 34.32 -0.96
C ASP A 275 5.23 33.29 0.05
N SER A 276 6.50 33.43 0.42
CA SER A 276 7.13 32.57 1.43
C SER A 276 6.45 32.66 2.80
N LEU A 277 6.08 33.88 3.22
CA LEU A 277 5.39 34.10 4.48
C LEU A 277 3.94 33.64 4.43
N GLU A 278 3.25 33.86 3.31
CA GLU A 278 1.89 33.39 3.10
C GLU A 278 1.83 31.86 3.24
N LYS A 279 2.70 31.14 2.51
CA LYS A 279 2.77 29.67 2.56
C LYS A 279 3.21 29.14 3.93
N ALA A 280 4.19 29.79 4.57
CA ALA A 280 4.59 29.40 5.92
C ALA A 280 3.46 29.59 6.95
N THR A 281 2.71 30.69 6.83
CA THR A 281 1.55 30.97 7.68
C THR A 281 0.44 29.96 7.42
N GLN A 282 0.20 29.58 6.17
CA GLN A 282 -0.77 28.55 5.80
C GLN A 282 -0.45 27.21 6.47
N VAL A 283 0.80 26.74 6.41
CA VAL A 283 1.23 25.50 7.08
C VAL A 283 0.95 25.53 8.60
N ILE A 284 1.19 26.68 9.25
CA ILE A 284 0.91 26.87 10.68
C ILE A 284 -0.61 26.89 10.95
N GLN A 285 -1.38 27.60 10.13
CA GLN A 285 -2.84 27.74 10.29
C GLN A 285 -3.59 26.42 10.03
N GLU A 286 -3.09 25.60 9.11
CA GLU A 286 -3.58 24.25 8.85
C GLU A 286 -3.22 23.27 9.97
N GLY A 287 -2.42 23.69 10.95
CA GLY A 287 -2.01 22.86 12.08
C GLY A 287 -1.01 21.76 11.72
N ILE A 288 -0.32 21.87 10.57
CA ILE A 288 0.66 20.87 10.13
C ILE A 288 1.90 20.93 11.03
N ASP A 289 2.44 22.13 11.29
CA ASP A 289 3.52 22.34 12.25
C ASP A 289 3.57 23.82 12.68
N GLU A 290 3.91 24.07 13.94
CA GLU A 290 4.12 25.41 14.49
C GLU A 290 5.47 26.03 14.10
N LYS A 291 6.39 25.22 13.56
CA LYS A 291 7.71 25.62 13.08
C LYS A 291 7.84 25.31 11.58
N VAL A 292 8.19 26.32 10.79
CA VAL A 292 8.34 26.20 9.34
C VAL A 292 9.71 26.72 8.92
N LEU A 293 10.42 25.94 8.10
CA LEU A 293 11.69 26.34 7.50
C LEU A 293 11.45 26.90 6.11
N ILE A 294 12.15 27.99 5.81
CA ILE A 294 12.33 28.54 4.47
C ILE A 294 13.77 28.27 4.07
N GLU A 295 13.99 27.45 3.04
CA GLU A 295 15.31 27.04 2.56
C GLU A 295 15.56 27.51 1.14
N MET A 296 16.82 27.74 0.79
CA MET A 296 17.19 28.01 -0.60
C MET A 296 16.75 26.85 -1.50
N TYR A 297 16.15 27.19 -2.64
CA TYR A 297 15.85 26.20 -3.67
C TYR A 297 17.15 25.74 -4.35
N LEU A 298 17.41 24.44 -4.36
CA LEU A 298 18.64 23.85 -4.89
C LEU A 298 18.53 23.58 -6.40
N GLU A 299 18.53 24.65 -7.20
CA GLU A 299 18.38 24.55 -8.65
C GLU A 299 19.55 23.79 -9.30
N GLY A 300 19.23 22.80 -10.14
CA GLY A 300 20.21 21.93 -10.79
C GLY A 300 20.86 20.88 -9.88
N GLY A 301 20.42 20.77 -8.62
CA GLY A 301 20.84 19.70 -7.72
C GLY A 301 20.15 18.38 -8.03
N HIS A 302 20.83 17.27 -7.73
CA HIS A 302 20.29 15.92 -7.82
C HIS A 302 20.04 15.38 -6.41
N GLU A 303 18.81 15.00 -6.10
CA GLU A 303 18.45 14.41 -4.81
C GLU A 303 18.97 12.96 -4.73
N PHE A 304 19.41 12.55 -3.53
CA PHE A 304 19.80 11.18 -3.25
C PHE A 304 19.26 10.71 -1.90
N THR A 305 19.09 9.40 -1.79
CA THR A 305 18.72 8.71 -0.55
C THR A 305 19.75 7.64 -0.24
N ALA A 306 20.17 7.52 1.02
CA ALA A 306 21.13 6.53 1.49
C ALA A 306 20.63 5.82 2.76
N ILE A 307 20.53 4.50 2.71
CA ILE A 307 20.23 3.66 3.86
C ILE A 307 21.54 3.35 4.59
N VAL A 308 21.56 3.55 5.89
CA VAL A 308 22.69 3.18 6.76
C VAL A 308 22.24 2.06 7.67
N LEU A 309 23.04 0.99 7.75
CA LEU A 309 22.83 -0.16 8.64
C LEU A 309 23.98 -0.22 9.67
N ASP A 310 23.66 -0.35 10.95
CA ASP A 310 24.66 -0.63 11.98
C ASP A 310 24.93 -2.15 12.03
N VAL A 311 26.14 -2.54 11.67
CA VAL A 311 26.61 -3.94 11.73
C VAL A 311 27.60 -4.15 12.87
N GLY A 312 27.58 -3.24 13.84
CA GLY A 312 28.45 -3.22 15.00
C GLY A 312 28.18 -4.34 16.00
N SER A 313 28.86 -4.24 17.13
CA SER A 313 28.66 -5.09 18.30
C SER A 313 27.96 -4.31 19.40
N ARG A 314 27.53 -5.00 20.46
CA ARG A 314 26.93 -4.38 21.67
C ARG A 314 27.72 -3.17 22.20
N SER A 315 29.05 -3.20 22.10
CA SER A 315 29.94 -2.15 22.61
C SER A 315 30.45 -1.15 21.57
N SER A 316 30.20 -1.37 20.28
CA SER A 316 30.79 -0.56 19.22
C SER A 316 29.87 -0.47 17.99
N SER A 317 29.41 0.73 17.68
CA SER A 317 28.68 1.01 16.44
C SER A 317 29.64 0.98 15.24
N HIS A 318 29.23 0.28 14.19
CA HIS A 318 29.91 0.17 12.90
C HIS A 318 28.88 0.39 11.79
N PRO A 319 28.51 1.65 11.50
CA PRO A 319 27.56 1.96 10.45
C PRO A 319 28.18 1.71 9.08
N VAL A 320 27.41 1.05 8.21
CA VAL A 320 27.73 0.83 6.81
C VAL A 320 26.59 1.42 5.98
N THR A 321 26.93 2.41 5.15
CA THR A 321 25.99 2.96 4.17
C THR A 321 25.88 2.02 2.99
N LEU A 322 24.65 1.62 2.66
CA LEU A 322 24.33 0.82 1.48
C LEU A 322 24.58 1.61 0.19
N LEU A 323 24.29 1.03 -0.98
CA LEU A 323 24.38 1.74 -2.25
C LEU A 323 23.31 2.84 -2.32
N PRO A 324 23.67 4.14 -2.36
CA PRO A 324 22.69 5.21 -2.43
C PRO A 324 21.84 5.13 -3.70
N THR A 325 20.71 5.84 -3.69
CA THR A 325 19.82 5.96 -4.84
C THR A 325 19.73 7.41 -5.25
N GLU A 326 19.94 7.72 -6.53
CA GLU A 326 19.59 9.02 -7.12
C GLU A 326 18.08 9.06 -7.39
N VAL A 327 17.44 10.17 -7.02
CA VAL A 327 16.04 10.47 -7.31
C VAL A 327 15.98 11.51 -8.41
N GLU A 328 15.59 11.09 -9.61
CA GLU A 328 15.47 11.95 -10.79
C GLU A 328 14.01 12.32 -11.04
N LEU A 329 13.68 13.61 -11.07
CA LEU A 329 12.38 14.07 -11.53
C LEU A 329 12.33 14.06 -13.07
N GLN A 330 11.40 13.31 -13.64
CA GLN A 330 11.19 13.21 -15.09
C GLN A 330 10.08 14.17 -15.56
N PHE A 331 10.36 14.89 -16.65
CA PHE A 331 9.43 15.82 -17.29
C PHE A 331 9.15 15.35 -18.72
N ARG A 332 7.93 14.89 -19.01
CA ARG A 332 7.50 14.47 -20.36
C ARG A 332 6.33 15.33 -20.84
N GLY A 333 6.56 16.18 -21.85
CA GLY A 333 5.50 16.94 -22.54
C GLY A 333 5.79 18.44 -22.72
N THR A 334 4.86 19.16 -23.35
CA THR A 334 4.87 20.62 -23.42
C THR A 334 4.74 21.18 -22.02
N ILE A 335 5.84 21.77 -21.54
CA ILE A 335 6.04 22.43 -20.24
C ILE A 335 4.75 23.12 -19.78
N ASP A 336 3.99 22.47 -18.89
CA ASP A 336 3.02 23.20 -18.08
C ASP A 336 3.87 24.08 -17.14
N VAL A 337 3.56 25.38 -17.06
CA VAL A 337 4.34 26.33 -16.25
C VAL A 337 4.36 25.92 -14.78
N ARG A 338 3.36 25.15 -14.33
CA ARG A 338 3.27 24.56 -12.99
C ARG A 338 4.27 23.43 -12.73
N GLU A 339 4.91 22.86 -13.75
CA GLU A 339 5.89 21.77 -13.59
C GLU A 339 7.29 22.27 -13.18
N LYS A 340 7.58 23.57 -13.31
CA LYS A 340 8.86 24.14 -12.84
C LYS A 340 9.01 24.13 -11.31
N ASP A 341 7.91 23.89 -10.58
CA ASP A 341 7.85 23.80 -9.11
C ASP A 341 7.70 22.34 -8.62
N ALA A 342 7.95 21.38 -9.50
CA ALA A 342 7.89 19.96 -9.20
C ALA A 342 8.88 19.58 -8.09
N ILE A 343 8.37 19.05 -6.98
CA ILE A 343 9.15 18.52 -5.84
C ILE A 343 8.92 17.02 -5.65
N PHE A 344 9.85 16.31 -5.01
CA PHE A 344 9.66 14.91 -4.64
C PHE A 344 8.67 14.77 -3.47
N ASN A 345 7.37 14.78 -3.79
CA ASN A 345 6.26 14.79 -2.83
C ASN A 345 5.74 13.38 -2.47
N TYR A 346 4.81 13.30 -1.51
CA TYR A 346 4.16 12.05 -1.08
C TYR A 346 3.69 11.18 -2.25
N ARG A 347 2.93 11.77 -3.19
CA ARG A 347 2.42 11.05 -4.37
C ARG A 347 3.54 10.39 -5.16
N ARG A 348 4.64 11.11 -5.38
CA ARG A 348 5.80 10.61 -6.13
C ARG A 348 6.63 9.58 -5.37
N LYS A 349 6.60 9.64 -4.02
CA LYS A 349 7.31 8.71 -3.13
C LYS A 349 6.62 7.35 -3.01
N TYR A 350 5.29 7.33 -2.99
CA TYR A 350 4.53 6.13 -2.60
C TYR A 350 3.56 5.62 -3.67
N LEU A 351 3.27 6.39 -4.73
CA LEU A 351 2.35 5.97 -5.80
C LEU A 351 3.08 5.80 -7.15
N PRO A 352 2.66 4.81 -7.97
CA PRO A 352 3.17 4.65 -9.32
C PRO A 352 3.07 5.94 -10.14
N THR A 353 4.22 6.41 -10.63
CA THR A 353 4.31 7.63 -11.43
C THR A 353 5.47 7.55 -12.40
N GLN A 354 5.30 8.11 -13.60
CA GLN A 354 6.39 8.31 -14.56
C GLN A 354 7.10 9.66 -14.35
N GLN A 355 6.76 10.39 -13.29
CA GLN A 355 7.37 11.69 -12.98
C GLN A 355 8.66 11.57 -12.18
N VAL A 356 9.04 10.35 -11.78
CA VAL A 356 10.26 10.06 -11.03
C VAL A 356 10.90 8.81 -11.58
N ALA A 357 12.23 8.76 -11.56
CA ALA A 357 13.00 7.54 -11.76
C ALA A 357 14.05 7.40 -10.65
N TYR A 358 14.31 6.15 -10.26
CA TYR A 358 15.27 5.79 -9.22
C TYR A 358 16.47 5.05 -9.81
N HIS A 359 17.67 5.60 -9.62
CA HIS A 359 18.92 5.00 -10.11
C HIS A 359 19.76 4.50 -8.94
N THR A 360 19.97 3.19 -8.84
CA THR A 360 20.76 2.56 -7.77
C THR A 360 21.81 1.61 -8.37
N PRO A 361 23.12 1.91 -8.27
CA PRO A 361 23.72 3.10 -7.62
C PRO A 361 23.37 4.41 -8.35
N PRO A 362 23.67 5.60 -7.81
CA PRO A 362 23.47 6.87 -8.51
C PRO A 362 24.27 6.93 -9.81
N ARG A 363 23.91 7.83 -10.74
CA ARG A 363 24.73 8.09 -11.95
C ARG A 363 25.84 9.14 -11.71
N PHE A 364 26.10 9.45 -10.43
CA PHE A 364 27.16 10.36 -10.02
C PHE A 364 28.56 9.74 -10.23
N PRO A 365 29.62 10.56 -10.23
CA PRO A 365 30.99 10.04 -10.16
C PRO A 365 31.20 9.12 -8.95
N VAL A 366 32.00 8.06 -9.11
CA VAL A 366 32.26 7.07 -8.05
C VAL A 366 32.76 7.73 -6.76
N GLU A 367 33.63 8.73 -6.86
CA GLU A 367 34.12 9.50 -5.71
C GLU A 367 32.98 10.19 -4.94
N VAL A 368 32.00 10.75 -5.65
CA VAL A 368 30.82 11.37 -5.03
C VAL A 368 29.98 10.32 -4.30
N ILE A 369 29.77 9.15 -4.91
CA ILE A 369 29.04 8.03 -4.27
C ILE A 369 29.74 7.60 -2.99
N GLU A 370 31.06 7.41 -3.03
CA GLU A 370 31.85 7.03 -1.85
C GLU A 370 31.83 8.11 -0.77
N LYS A 371 31.88 9.40 -1.14
CA LYS A 371 31.76 10.51 -0.19
C LYS A 371 30.37 10.62 0.43
N ILE A 372 29.31 10.33 -0.31
CA ILE A 372 27.95 10.20 0.23
C ILE A 372 27.92 9.08 1.28
N ARG A 373 28.48 7.91 0.95
CA ARG A 373 28.53 6.76 1.86
C ARG A 373 29.29 7.07 3.15
N GLU A 374 30.49 7.65 3.02
CA GLU A 374 31.32 8.10 4.16
C GLU A 374 30.56 9.10 5.03
N GLY A 375 29.95 10.12 4.43
CA GLY A 375 29.23 11.17 5.13
C GLY A 375 28.02 10.65 5.89
N ALA A 376 27.22 9.79 5.27
CA ALA A 376 26.06 9.17 5.89
C ALA A 376 26.44 8.29 7.08
N SER A 377 27.49 7.46 6.95
CA SER A 377 28.02 6.63 8.04
C SER A 377 28.57 7.49 9.19
N LEU A 378 29.27 8.58 8.87
CA LEU A 378 29.76 9.53 9.87
C LEU A 378 28.63 10.23 10.62
N LEU A 379 27.60 10.71 9.90
CA LEU A 379 26.41 11.32 10.50
C LEU A 379 25.70 10.36 11.44
N PHE A 380 25.46 9.13 10.98
CA PHE A 380 24.84 8.09 11.79
C PHE A 380 25.55 7.91 13.14
N LYS A 381 26.87 7.80 13.11
CA LYS A 381 27.69 7.64 14.32
C LYS A 381 27.67 8.88 15.21
N ARG A 382 27.80 10.08 14.63
CA ARG A 382 27.88 11.35 15.37
C ARG A 382 26.58 11.75 16.03
N LEU A 383 25.45 11.44 15.39
CA LEU A 383 24.12 11.67 15.93
C LEU A 383 23.68 10.57 16.90
N GLY A 384 24.45 9.50 17.05
CA GLY A 384 24.16 8.42 17.99
C GLY A 384 23.02 7.51 17.53
N LEU A 385 22.77 7.44 16.22
CA LEU A 385 21.72 6.60 15.65
C LEU A 385 22.03 5.11 15.87
N ARG A 386 20.99 4.28 15.76
CA ARG A 386 21.05 2.84 16.05
C ARG A 386 20.26 2.02 15.04
N ASP A 387 20.73 0.78 14.84
CA ASP A 387 20.21 -0.24 13.92
C ASP A 387 20.21 0.17 12.45
N PHE A 388 19.38 1.14 12.08
CA PHE A 388 19.30 1.63 10.72
C PHE A 388 18.72 3.04 10.67
N ALA A 389 18.99 3.75 9.58
CA ALA A 389 18.39 5.05 9.30
C ALA A 389 18.37 5.30 7.79
N ARG A 390 17.46 6.17 7.34
CA ARG A 390 17.45 6.71 5.97
C ARG A 390 17.91 8.15 6.00
N ILE A 391 19.02 8.43 5.32
CA ILE A 391 19.59 9.78 5.22
C ILE A 391 19.44 10.27 3.79
N ASP A 392 18.73 11.38 3.62
CA ASP A 392 18.48 12.02 2.33
C ASP A 392 19.37 13.27 2.17
N GLY A 393 19.63 13.63 0.93
CA GLY A 393 20.48 14.77 0.61
C GLY A 393 20.49 15.14 -0.87
N TRP A 394 21.40 16.03 -1.22
CA TRP A 394 21.54 16.61 -2.55
C TRP A 394 23.00 16.58 -2.99
N PHE A 395 23.23 16.22 -4.23
CA PHE A 395 24.48 16.46 -4.94
C PHE A 395 24.33 17.69 -5.84
N LEU A 396 25.15 18.70 -5.59
CA LEU A 396 25.17 19.98 -6.28
C LEU A 396 26.40 20.03 -7.21
N PRO A 397 26.23 19.94 -8.53
CA PRO A 397 27.35 20.05 -9.48
C PRO A 397 28.06 21.41 -9.41
N PRO A 398 29.25 21.58 -10.03
CA PRO A 398 30.08 22.79 -9.89
C PRO A 398 29.44 24.07 -10.44
N SER A 399 28.38 23.95 -11.23
CA SER A 399 27.54 25.05 -11.70
C SER A 399 26.78 25.77 -10.57
N PHE A 400 26.75 25.21 -9.36
CA PHE A 400 26.11 25.81 -8.20
C PHE A 400 27.08 26.76 -7.46
N HIS A 401 26.95 28.06 -7.68
CA HIS A 401 27.91 29.08 -7.21
C HIS A 401 27.78 29.52 -5.74
N ALA A 402 26.88 28.94 -4.93
CA ALA A 402 26.45 29.57 -3.67
C ALA A 402 27.11 29.09 -2.36
N MET A 403 28.10 28.17 -2.36
CA MET A 403 28.64 27.59 -1.11
C MET A 403 30.17 27.68 -0.97
N THR A 404 30.67 28.86 -0.59
CA THR A 404 32.10 29.16 -0.43
C THR A 404 32.57 29.15 1.05
N SER A 405 32.89 27.98 1.60
CA SER A 405 33.82 27.89 2.74
C SER A 405 34.76 26.69 2.57
N GLU A 406 36.07 26.86 2.75
CA GLU A 406 37.11 25.90 2.31
C GLU A 406 37.25 24.63 3.18
N ASP A 407 36.68 24.55 4.38
CA ASP A 407 36.95 23.45 5.34
C ASP A 407 35.75 22.56 5.75
N LYS A 408 34.68 22.47 4.94
CA LYS A 408 33.48 21.69 5.31
C LYS A 408 33.38 20.34 4.60
N PHE A 409 32.89 19.32 5.31
CA PHE A 409 32.56 18.02 4.73
C PHE A 409 31.44 18.16 3.70
N GLY A 410 31.64 17.53 2.54
CA GLY A 410 30.70 17.51 1.42
C GLY A 410 31.28 18.06 0.13
N LYS A 411 32.38 18.81 0.17
CA LYS A 411 33.06 19.27 -1.05
C LYS A 411 33.83 18.13 -1.72
N THR A 412 33.67 18.02 -3.04
CA THR A 412 34.43 17.12 -3.92
C THR A 412 34.90 17.90 -5.15
N ASP A 413 35.82 17.34 -5.92
CA ASP A 413 36.26 17.95 -7.18
C ASP A 413 35.13 18.04 -8.23
N TYR A 414 34.06 17.28 -8.02
CA TYR A 414 32.90 17.18 -8.92
C TYR A 414 31.68 17.98 -8.44
N GLY A 415 31.70 18.57 -7.25
CA GLY A 415 30.54 19.30 -6.70
C GLY A 415 30.49 19.31 -5.18
N THR A 416 29.30 19.59 -4.64
CA THR A 416 29.05 19.65 -3.19
C THR A 416 27.91 18.70 -2.81
N ILE A 417 28.15 17.87 -1.80
CA ILE A 417 27.18 16.99 -1.17
C ILE A 417 26.60 17.70 0.06
N VAL A 418 25.28 17.73 0.16
CA VAL A 418 24.54 18.33 1.27
C VAL A 418 23.56 17.30 1.82
N PHE A 419 23.58 17.06 3.13
CA PHE A 419 22.58 16.19 3.78
C PHE A 419 21.46 17.07 4.35
N THR A 420 20.20 16.66 4.17
CA THR A 420 19.05 17.49 4.53
C THR A 420 18.12 16.81 5.52
N ASP A 421 17.73 15.56 5.27
CA ASP A 421 16.70 14.89 6.05
C ASP A 421 17.24 13.57 6.64
N ILE A 422 17.12 13.45 7.97
CA ILE A 422 17.54 12.26 8.72
C ILE A 422 16.27 11.58 9.21
N ASN A 423 15.89 10.48 8.57
CA ASN A 423 14.72 9.71 8.92
C ASN A 423 15.16 8.53 9.79
N LEU A 424 14.62 8.48 11.00
CA LEU A 424 15.03 7.53 12.05
C LEU A 424 14.40 6.16 11.83
N ILE A 425 13.32 6.14 11.06
CA ILE A 425 12.75 4.95 10.47
C ILE A 425 12.68 5.16 8.95
N SER A 426 12.99 4.12 8.19
CA SER A 426 12.74 4.13 6.74
C SER A 426 11.32 3.65 6.48
N GLY A 427 10.69 4.15 5.42
CA GLY A 427 9.52 3.46 4.85
C GLY A 427 9.87 2.00 4.59
N MET A 428 8.96 1.07 4.92
CA MET A 428 9.15 -0.37 4.76
C MET A 428 8.05 -0.99 3.89
N GLU A 429 7.47 -0.23 2.97
CA GLU A 429 6.69 -0.80 1.86
C GLU A 429 7.59 -1.68 0.97
N GLN A 430 7.03 -2.67 0.26
CA GLN A 430 7.76 -3.66 -0.55
C GLN A 430 8.76 -3.04 -1.56
N THR A 431 8.47 -1.85 -2.10
CA THR A 431 9.34 -1.16 -3.06
C THR A 431 10.10 0.02 -2.44
N SER A 432 10.15 0.12 -1.11
CA SER A 432 10.86 1.21 -0.41
C SER A 432 12.38 1.19 -0.62
N PHE A 433 13.03 2.33 -0.38
CA PHE A 433 14.50 2.45 -0.47
C PHE A 433 15.26 1.45 0.41
N LEU A 434 14.70 1.04 1.55
CA LEU A 434 15.32 0.01 2.41
C LEU A 434 15.56 -1.27 1.61
N PHE A 435 14.51 -1.81 0.98
CA PHE A 435 14.61 -3.07 0.26
C PHE A 435 15.26 -2.93 -1.12
N GLN A 436 15.05 -1.80 -1.81
CA GLN A 436 15.75 -1.54 -3.07
C GLN A 436 17.28 -1.52 -2.88
N GLN A 437 17.78 -0.80 -1.87
CA GLN A 437 19.21 -0.71 -1.61
C GLN A 437 19.76 -2.01 -1.00
N ALA A 438 19.04 -2.62 -0.06
CA ALA A 438 19.45 -3.87 0.58
C ALA A 438 19.57 -5.04 -0.41
N SER A 439 18.61 -5.17 -1.34
CA SER A 439 18.64 -6.21 -2.37
C SER A 439 19.78 -6.05 -3.37
N LYS A 440 20.24 -4.81 -3.63
CA LYS A 440 21.44 -4.57 -4.45
C LYS A 440 22.72 -5.07 -3.79
N VAL A 441 22.73 -5.21 -2.47
CA VAL A 441 23.90 -5.65 -1.70
C VAL A 441 23.66 -6.99 -0.98
N GLY A 442 22.74 -7.80 -1.51
CA GLY A 442 22.63 -9.21 -1.18
C GLY A 442 21.63 -9.60 -0.09
N PHE A 443 20.80 -8.68 0.37
CA PHE A 443 19.74 -8.99 1.34
C PHE A 443 18.36 -9.09 0.69
N SER A 444 17.60 -10.13 1.03
CA SER A 444 16.14 -10.12 0.85
C SER A 444 15.47 -9.22 1.90
N HIS A 445 14.16 -8.99 1.74
CA HIS A 445 13.33 -8.32 2.74
C HIS A 445 13.41 -8.97 4.12
N SER A 446 13.27 -10.31 4.16
CA SER A 446 13.34 -11.10 5.39
C SER A 446 14.69 -10.92 6.08
N ASN A 447 15.78 -11.09 5.33
CA ASN A 447 17.12 -11.10 5.90
C ASN A 447 17.57 -9.72 6.39
N ILE A 448 17.23 -8.62 5.69
CA ILE A 448 17.55 -7.27 6.17
C ILE A 448 16.76 -6.92 7.45
N LEU A 449 15.47 -7.25 7.52
CA LEU A 449 14.63 -6.98 8.69
C LEU A 449 15.08 -7.81 9.89
N ARG A 450 15.33 -9.11 9.69
CA ARG A 450 15.87 -10.00 10.74
C ARG A 450 17.24 -9.51 11.21
N SER A 451 18.12 -9.07 10.31
CA SER A 451 19.42 -8.48 10.67
C SER A 451 19.28 -7.26 11.58
N ILE A 452 18.34 -6.36 11.26
CA ILE A 452 18.01 -5.17 12.08
C ILE A 452 17.51 -5.60 13.46
N ILE A 453 16.58 -6.57 13.54
CA ILE A 453 16.02 -7.07 14.80
C ILE A 453 17.10 -7.74 15.65
N HIS A 454 17.93 -8.59 15.04
CA HIS A 454 19.01 -9.27 15.73
C HIS A 454 20.07 -8.30 16.26
N HIS A 455 20.45 -7.30 15.46
CA HIS A 455 21.35 -6.25 15.93
C HIS A 455 20.76 -5.47 17.13
N ALA A 456 19.47 -5.15 17.09
CA ALA A 456 18.78 -4.54 18.23
C ALA A 456 18.81 -5.45 19.47
N CYS A 457 18.59 -6.76 19.30
CA CYS A 457 18.66 -7.74 20.40
C CYS A 457 20.03 -7.75 21.11
N LEU A 458 21.14 -7.58 20.38
CA LEU A 458 22.49 -7.53 20.98
C LEU A 458 22.64 -6.42 22.03
N ARG A 459 21.88 -5.32 21.91
CA ARG A 459 21.91 -4.20 22.86
C ARG A 459 21.23 -4.52 24.18
N PHE A 460 20.24 -5.40 24.20
CA PHE A 460 19.37 -5.60 25.36
C PHE A 460 19.45 -7.00 25.94
N LEU A 461 19.43 -8.03 25.10
CA LEU A 461 19.33 -9.42 25.53
C LEU A 461 20.70 -9.97 25.92
N HIS A 462 20.74 -10.63 27.08
CA HIS A 462 21.95 -11.30 27.56
C HIS A 462 22.16 -12.62 26.81
N PRO A 463 23.41 -13.05 26.52
CA PRO A 463 23.70 -14.34 25.88
C PRO A 463 23.18 -15.57 26.63
N ALA A 464 22.80 -15.43 27.90
CA ALA A 464 22.25 -16.49 28.74
C ALA A 464 20.71 -16.64 28.65
N SER A 465 20.05 -15.81 27.83
CA SER A 465 18.63 -16.02 27.53
C SER A 465 18.50 -17.22 26.59
N ASN A 466 17.75 -18.27 27.00
CA ASN A 466 17.45 -19.46 26.19
C ASN A 466 16.49 -19.12 25.02
N ILE A 467 16.75 -18.03 24.29
CA ILE A 467 15.97 -17.59 23.14
C ILE A 467 16.71 -18.08 21.90
N ASN A 468 16.04 -18.91 21.11
CA ASN A 468 16.63 -19.43 19.89
C ASN A 468 16.50 -18.38 18.79
N VAL A 469 17.59 -17.66 18.53
CA VAL A 469 17.68 -16.61 17.52
C VAL A 469 18.52 -17.16 16.37
N SER A 470 18.01 -18.20 15.70
CA SER A 470 18.66 -18.78 14.52
C SER A 470 18.09 -18.11 13.27
N GLY A 471 18.92 -17.44 12.48
CA GLY A 471 18.50 -16.94 11.17
C GLY A 471 17.97 -18.09 10.32
N ASN A 472 16.78 -17.92 9.76
CA ASN A 472 16.18 -18.86 8.81
C ASN A 472 17.07 -18.99 7.57
N THR A 473 18.01 -19.91 7.63
CA THR A 473 18.34 -20.77 6.50
C THR A 473 18.06 -22.19 6.97
N SER A 474 17.20 -22.91 6.26
CA SER A 474 17.08 -24.36 6.32
C SER A 474 18.43 -24.99 5.92
N SER A 475 19.41 -24.91 6.82
CA SER A 475 20.73 -25.49 6.69
C SER A 475 20.97 -26.47 7.85
N ASP A 476 20.12 -27.49 7.95
CA ASP A 476 20.56 -28.81 8.44
C ASP A 476 21.41 -29.49 7.35
N ALA A 477 22.47 -28.81 6.94
CA ALA A 477 23.44 -29.27 5.94
C ALA A 477 24.86 -29.22 6.51
N ALA A 478 25.04 -29.72 7.74
CA ALA A 478 26.31 -30.22 8.21
C ALA A 478 26.06 -31.19 9.38
N GLU A 479 26.55 -32.42 9.22
CA GLU A 479 26.59 -33.51 10.21
C GLU A 479 25.30 -34.30 10.47
N LEU A 480 24.83 -35.03 9.45
CA LEU A 480 24.24 -36.35 9.67
C LEU A 480 24.76 -37.31 8.60
N THR A 481 25.54 -38.27 9.08
CA THR A 481 26.06 -39.41 8.34
C THR A 481 24.93 -40.30 7.83
N ASP A 482 24.98 -40.56 6.52
CA ASP A 482 24.56 -41.80 5.85
C ASP A 482 23.09 -42.26 6.04
N ALA A 483 22.15 -41.65 5.31
CA ALA A 483 20.94 -42.32 4.79
C ALA A 483 20.23 -41.48 3.70
N SER A 484 20.44 -41.84 2.43
CA SER A 484 19.50 -41.73 1.29
C SER A 484 18.25 -40.84 1.47
N LYS A 485 18.35 -39.53 1.19
CA LYS A 485 17.21 -38.72 0.72
C LYS A 485 17.47 -38.34 -0.74
N LYS A 486 16.59 -38.74 -1.65
CA LYS A 486 16.53 -38.21 -3.02
C LYS A 486 16.42 -36.68 -2.91
N ALA A 487 17.29 -35.93 -3.57
CA ALA A 487 17.09 -34.50 -3.74
C ALA A 487 15.76 -34.29 -4.47
N GLU A 488 14.73 -33.83 -3.77
CA GLU A 488 13.45 -33.48 -4.38
C GLU A 488 13.69 -32.29 -5.33
N LYS A 489 13.22 -32.43 -6.57
CA LYS A 489 13.37 -31.42 -7.62
C LYS A 489 12.46 -30.24 -7.26
N LEU A 490 13.03 -29.05 -7.04
CA LEU A 490 12.27 -27.82 -6.79
C LEU A 490 11.29 -27.54 -7.93
N SER A 491 10.06 -27.19 -7.58
CA SER A 491 9.04 -26.81 -8.56
C SER A 491 9.30 -25.37 -9.03
N LYS A 492 9.52 -25.19 -10.33
CA LYS A 492 9.79 -23.86 -10.89
C LYS A 492 8.49 -23.12 -11.13
N VAL A 493 8.44 -21.86 -10.71
CA VAL A 493 7.28 -20.98 -10.89
C VAL A 493 7.73 -19.69 -11.54
N PHE A 494 7.11 -19.33 -12.65
CA PHE A 494 7.31 -18.02 -13.26
C PHE A 494 6.11 -17.12 -12.94
N VAL A 495 6.35 -15.99 -12.27
CA VAL A 495 5.31 -15.00 -11.98
C VAL A 495 5.40 -13.90 -13.03
N ILE A 496 4.49 -13.88 -14.00
CA ILE A 496 4.49 -12.92 -15.10
C ILE A 496 3.57 -11.73 -14.82
N CYS A 497 4.10 -10.50 -14.98
CA CYS A 497 3.41 -9.24 -14.75
C CYS A 497 3.82 -8.19 -15.80
N GLY A 498 3.27 -6.98 -15.75
CA GLY A 498 3.46 -5.93 -16.75
C GLY A 498 2.32 -5.87 -17.77
N GLY A 499 2.65 -5.73 -19.05
CA GLY A 499 1.70 -5.48 -20.14
C GLY A 499 1.78 -4.06 -20.71
N ASP A 500 0.93 -3.75 -21.69
CA ASP A 500 0.86 -2.44 -22.37
C ASP A 500 -0.44 -1.67 -22.08
N THR A 501 -1.27 -2.18 -21.16
CA THR A 501 -2.56 -1.58 -20.78
C THR A 501 -2.39 -0.45 -19.75
N SER A 502 -3.49 0.26 -19.45
CA SER A 502 -3.56 1.21 -18.33
C SER A 502 -3.35 0.54 -16.96
N GLU A 503 -3.56 -0.78 -16.87
CA GLU A 503 -3.47 -1.58 -15.63
C GLU A 503 -2.06 -2.13 -15.35
N ARG A 504 -1.10 -1.89 -16.26
CA ARG A 504 0.27 -2.45 -16.18
C ARG A 504 1.00 -2.18 -14.86
N GLN A 505 0.71 -1.06 -14.18
CA GLN A 505 1.34 -0.76 -12.88
C GLN A 505 0.74 -1.60 -11.75
N VAL A 506 -0.58 -1.76 -11.74
CA VAL A 506 -1.26 -2.69 -10.81
C VAL A 506 -0.78 -4.12 -11.06
N SER A 507 -0.56 -4.47 -12.33
CA SER A 507 -0.02 -5.76 -12.76
C SER A 507 1.37 -6.01 -12.18
N LEU A 508 2.29 -5.04 -12.26
CA LEU A 508 3.60 -5.12 -11.61
C LEU A 508 3.49 -5.27 -10.09
N MET A 509 2.63 -4.49 -9.43
CA MET A 509 2.42 -4.58 -7.97
C MET A 509 1.87 -5.95 -7.56
N SER A 510 0.89 -6.48 -8.29
CA SER A 510 0.32 -7.81 -8.10
C SER A 510 1.38 -8.90 -8.27
N GLY A 511 2.15 -8.85 -9.36
CA GLY A 511 3.24 -9.80 -9.61
C GLY A 511 4.30 -9.78 -8.53
N THR A 512 4.69 -8.59 -8.06
CA THR A 512 5.65 -8.42 -6.97
C THR A 512 5.14 -9.02 -5.67
N ASN A 513 3.88 -8.77 -5.32
CA ASN A 513 3.26 -9.29 -4.10
C ASN A 513 3.12 -10.83 -4.13
N VAL A 514 2.67 -11.40 -5.25
CA VAL A 514 2.58 -12.85 -5.44
C VAL A 514 3.97 -13.48 -5.31
N TRP A 515 4.97 -12.90 -6.00
CA TRP A 515 6.34 -13.40 -5.97
C TRP A 515 6.93 -13.40 -4.55
N LEU A 516 6.81 -12.29 -3.81
CA LEU A 516 7.33 -12.19 -2.44
C LEU A 516 6.67 -13.22 -1.49
N ASN A 517 5.36 -13.45 -1.62
CA ASN A 517 4.66 -14.41 -0.79
C ASN A 517 5.02 -15.87 -1.10
N LEU A 518 5.20 -16.21 -2.39
CA LEU A 518 5.58 -17.57 -2.78
C LEU A 518 7.04 -17.92 -2.46
N GLN A 519 7.91 -16.91 -2.25
CA GLN A 519 9.30 -17.13 -1.83
C GLN A 519 9.41 -17.70 -0.40
N ALA A 520 8.34 -17.70 0.39
CA ALA A 520 8.32 -18.30 1.72
C ALA A 520 8.37 -19.85 1.71
N TYR A 521 8.29 -20.48 0.53
CA TYR A 521 8.18 -21.92 0.37
C TYR A 521 9.47 -22.53 -0.21
N ASP A 522 10.14 -23.34 0.60
CA ASP A 522 11.42 -23.99 0.25
C ASP A 522 11.31 -25.00 -0.91
N ASP A 523 10.11 -25.48 -1.25
CA ASP A 523 9.87 -26.40 -2.36
C ASP A 523 9.71 -25.71 -3.73
N LEU A 524 9.73 -24.36 -3.75
CA LEU A 524 9.54 -23.54 -4.94
C LEU A 524 10.80 -22.78 -5.35
N GLU A 525 11.06 -22.71 -6.65
CA GLU A 525 11.96 -21.70 -7.24
C GLU A 525 11.11 -20.68 -8.01
N VAL A 526 10.85 -19.52 -7.40
CA VAL A 526 9.93 -18.50 -7.94
C VAL A 526 10.71 -17.39 -8.64
N ILE A 527 10.47 -17.20 -9.94
CA ILE A 527 11.18 -16.23 -10.79
C ILE A 527 10.18 -15.19 -11.31
N PRO A 528 10.33 -13.90 -10.95
CA PRO A 528 9.48 -12.84 -11.46
C PRO A 528 9.85 -12.51 -12.91
N CYS A 529 8.84 -12.24 -13.74
CA CYS A 529 8.98 -11.97 -15.16
C CYS A 529 8.18 -10.70 -15.55
N LEU A 530 8.81 -9.78 -16.30
CA LEU A 530 8.13 -8.62 -16.88
C LEU A 530 7.80 -8.88 -18.35
N LEU A 531 6.51 -8.87 -18.66
CA LEU A 531 5.99 -8.77 -20.01
C LEU A 531 6.03 -7.31 -20.47
N ALA A 532 6.78 -7.04 -21.52
CA ALA A 532 6.93 -5.71 -22.10
C ALA A 532 6.81 -5.75 -23.63
N HIS A 533 6.50 -4.59 -24.22
CA HIS A 533 6.50 -4.43 -25.66
C HIS A 533 7.86 -3.91 -26.14
N VAL A 534 8.36 -4.42 -27.27
CA VAL A 534 9.48 -3.81 -27.98
C VAL A 534 8.97 -2.48 -28.55
N CYS A 535 9.39 -1.37 -27.95
CA CYS A 535 9.25 -0.05 -28.55
C CYS A 535 10.62 0.34 -29.09
N ASP A 536 10.74 0.53 -30.41
CA ASP A 536 11.89 1.22 -30.98
C ASP A 536 11.97 2.62 -30.35
N ARG A 537 13.08 2.90 -29.67
CA ARG A 537 13.34 4.17 -28.97
C ARG A 537 13.64 5.32 -29.94
N ASP A 538 12.92 5.44 -31.04
CA ASP A 538 12.88 6.66 -31.84
C ASP A 538 11.74 7.55 -31.33
N HIS A 539 12.07 8.35 -30.31
CA HIS A 539 11.19 9.37 -29.74
C HIS A 539 10.95 10.50 -30.75
N SER A 540 10.07 10.29 -31.75
CA SER A 540 9.44 11.36 -32.54
C SER A 540 8.26 10.89 -33.40
N SER A 541 7.36 10.05 -32.91
CA SER A 541 5.99 10.00 -33.47
C SER A 541 5.04 9.23 -32.57
N SER A 542 4.08 9.96 -31.98
CA SER A 542 2.83 9.40 -31.47
C SER A 542 1.95 8.98 -32.65
N ALA A 543 2.34 7.95 -33.40
CA ALA A 543 1.56 7.40 -34.50
C ALA A 543 2.06 6.01 -34.91
N ALA A 544 2.24 5.09 -33.96
CA ALA A 544 2.31 3.67 -34.30
C ALA A 544 0.88 3.17 -34.55
N LEU A 545 0.46 3.19 -35.81
CA LEU A 545 -0.68 2.43 -36.32
C LEU A 545 -0.56 0.97 -35.85
N ARG A 546 -1.44 0.53 -34.96
CA ARG A 546 -1.63 -0.90 -34.69
C ARG A 546 -2.96 -1.34 -35.28
N GLY A 547 -2.86 -1.98 -36.45
CA GLY A 547 -3.90 -2.88 -36.94
C GLY A 547 -3.88 -4.18 -36.14
N ASP A 548 -5.04 -4.82 -36.06
CA ASP A 548 -5.34 -6.18 -35.57
C ASP A 548 -4.20 -6.96 -34.88
N ASN A 549 -4.42 -7.32 -33.60
CA ASN A 549 -3.98 -8.47 -32.78
C ASN A 549 -2.98 -9.54 -33.33
N SER A 550 -2.09 -9.22 -34.25
CA SER A 550 -1.37 -10.18 -35.09
C SER A 550 0.13 -10.16 -34.93
N ASP A 551 0.73 -9.09 -34.39
CA ASP A 551 2.18 -9.03 -34.24
C ASP A 551 2.68 -9.40 -32.84
N LEU A 552 2.39 -10.64 -32.43
CA LEU A 552 2.97 -11.25 -31.21
C LEU A 552 4.51 -11.30 -31.22
N SER A 553 5.17 -11.01 -32.36
CA SER A 553 6.64 -11.00 -32.45
C SER A 553 7.28 -9.83 -31.70
N SER A 554 6.50 -8.78 -31.44
CA SER A 554 6.95 -7.57 -30.77
C SER A 554 6.88 -7.61 -29.24
N TRP A 555 6.38 -8.72 -28.67
CA TRP A 555 6.33 -8.93 -27.22
C TRP A 555 7.59 -9.63 -26.71
N VAL A 556 8.14 -9.09 -25.62
CA VAL A 556 9.31 -9.64 -24.93
C VAL A 556 9.01 -9.91 -23.47
N VAL A 557 9.69 -10.91 -22.92
CA VAL A 557 9.63 -11.24 -21.50
C VAL A 557 11.03 -11.10 -20.92
N TRP A 558 11.14 -10.38 -19.81
CA TRP A 558 12.37 -10.27 -19.03
C TRP A 558 12.25 -11.10 -17.77
N THR A 559 13.19 -12.01 -17.51
CA THR A 559 13.34 -12.58 -16.17
C THR A 559 14.04 -11.57 -15.28
N LEU A 560 13.50 -11.34 -14.09
CA LEU A 560 13.93 -10.26 -13.21
C LEU A 560 14.72 -10.80 -12.01
N PRO A 561 15.94 -10.28 -11.77
CA PRO A 561 16.62 -10.41 -10.49
C PRO A 561 15.83 -9.71 -9.38
N TYR A 562 16.03 -10.15 -8.13
CA TYR A 562 15.37 -9.62 -6.93
C TYR A 562 15.42 -8.08 -6.86
N SER A 563 16.56 -7.47 -7.18
CA SER A 563 16.72 -6.02 -7.06
C SER A 563 16.03 -5.18 -8.15
N LEU A 564 15.60 -5.80 -9.25
CA LEU A 564 15.02 -5.09 -10.41
C LEU A 564 13.49 -5.09 -10.38
N VAL A 565 12.86 -6.08 -9.75
CA VAL A 565 11.39 -6.13 -9.62
C VAL A 565 10.84 -5.09 -8.63
N LEU A 566 11.67 -4.63 -7.68
CA LEU A 566 11.28 -3.67 -6.64
C LEU A 566 11.23 -2.22 -7.18
N ARG A 567 10.29 -1.93 -8.07
CA ARG A 567 10.06 -0.59 -8.66
C ARG A 567 8.56 -0.27 -8.68
N HIS A 568 8.22 1.00 -8.80
CA HIS A 568 6.82 1.43 -8.80
C HIS A 568 6.19 1.36 -10.19
N THR A 569 7.00 1.39 -11.25
CA THR A 569 6.49 1.33 -12.62
C THR A 569 7.17 0.30 -13.52
N THR A 570 6.43 -0.22 -14.49
CA THR A 570 6.94 -1.14 -15.52
C THR A 570 8.07 -0.52 -16.34
N GLU A 571 8.02 0.78 -16.55
CA GLU A 571 9.01 1.56 -17.29
C GLU A 571 10.32 1.64 -16.50
N GLU A 572 10.26 1.89 -15.19
CA GLU A 572 11.45 1.85 -14.31
C GLU A 572 12.09 0.45 -14.30
N VAL A 573 11.30 -0.62 -14.25
CA VAL A 573 11.83 -1.99 -14.31
C VAL A 573 12.55 -2.21 -15.64
N LEU A 574 11.94 -1.80 -16.76
CA LEU A 574 12.54 -1.96 -18.09
C LEU A 574 13.82 -1.16 -18.25
N ASP A 575 13.84 0.11 -17.81
CA ASP A 575 15.04 0.94 -17.82
C ASP A 575 16.14 0.32 -16.94
N ALA A 576 15.79 -0.17 -15.75
CA ALA A 576 16.74 -0.85 -14.87
C ALA A 576 17.27 -2.17 -15.47
N CYS A 577 16.46 -2.91 -16.23
CA CYS A 577 16.92 -4.09 -16.96
C CYS A 577 17.95 -3.73 -18.03
N ILE A 578 17.70 -2.66 -18.78
CA ILE A 578 18.59 -2.18 -19.84
C ILE A 578 19.89 -1.66 -19.25
N GLU A 579 19.82 -0.88 -18.17
CA GLU A 579 21.01 -0.40 -17.45
C GLU A 579 21.83 -1.54 -16.85
N ALA A 580 21.19 -2.58 -16.32
CA ALA A 580 21.87 -3.71 -15.69
C ALA A 580 22.73 -4.53 -16.67
N ILE A 581 22.37 -4.56 -17.96
CA ILE A 581 23.12 -5.29 -19.00
C ILE A 581 24.09 -4.39 -19.78
N GLU A 582 24.08 -3.07 -19.56
CA GLU A 582 25.05 -2.16 -20.17
C GLU A 582 26.43 -2.41 -19.56
N PRO A 583 27.46 -2.79 -20.36
CA PRO A 583 28.73 -3.28 -19.83
C PRO A 583 29.44 -2.33 -18.86
N THR A 584 29.42 -1.02 -19.15
CA THR A 584 30.10 -0.01 -18.33
C THR A 584 29.42 0.14 -16.98
N ARG A 585 28.09 0.23 -16.98
CA ARG A 585 27.24 0.37 -15.81
C ARG A 585 27.24 -0.89 -14.95
N ALA A 586 27.22 -2.06 -15.58
CA ALA A 586 27.32 -3.35 -14.91
C ALA A 586 28.66 -3.47 -14.15
N ALA A 587 29.77 -3.08 -14.78
CA ALA A 587 31.10 -3.11 -14.15
C ALA A 587 31.18 -2.20 -12.91
N VAL A 588 30.74 -0.94 -13.04
CA VAL A 588 30.71 0.02 -11.91
C VAL A 588 29.79 -0.46 -10.79
N THR A 589 28.61 -0.98 -11.14
CA THR A 589 27.64 -1.51 -10.16
C THR A 589 28.21 -2.70 -9.40
N SER A 590 28.83 -3.66 -10.10
CA SER A 590 29.44 -4.83 -9.48
C SER A 590 30.61 -4.46 -8.56
N GLN A 591 31.46 -3.51 -8.97
CA GLN A 591 32.54 -2.99 -8.12
C GLN A 591 32.00 -2.39 -6.82
N LEU A 592 31.07 -1.45 -6.91
CA LEU A 592 30.47 -0.78 -5.74
C LEU A 592 29.72 -1.77 -4.85
N ARG A 593 28.96 -2.69 -5.44
CA ARG A 593 28.26 -3.77 -4.73
C ARG A 593 29.23 -4.62 -3.90
N ASN A 594 30.32 -5.09 -4.52
CA ASN A 594 31.30 -5.94 -3.84
C ASN A 594 31.98 -5.19 -2.69
N GLN A 595 32.26 -3.90 -2.85
CA GLN A 595 32.79 -3.07 -1.78
C GLN A 595 31.83 -3.02 -0.59
N VAL A 596 30.56 -2.64 -0.81
CA VAL A 596 29.56 -2.56 0.27
C VAL A 596 29.34 -3.91 0.95
N MET A 597 29.28 -5.00 0.17
CA MET A 597 29.12 -6.34 0.74
C MET A 597 30.29 -6.77 1.61
N ASN A 598 31.52 -6.37 1.25
CA ASN A 598 32.69 -6.64 2.08
C ASN A 598 32.63 -5.83 3.39
N ASP A 599 32.26 -4.56 3.32
CA ASP A 599 32.08 -3.68 4.50
C ASP A 599 31.03 -4.26 5.46
N LEU A 600 29.87 -4.69 4.92
CA LEU A 600 28.82 -5.37 5.68
C LEU A 600 29.32 -6.68 6.29
N ALA A 601 29.99 -7.53 5.50
CA ALA A 601 30.49 -8.81 5.95
C ALA A 601 31.54 -8.69 7.07
N GLU A 602 32.36 -7.64 7.08
CA GLU A 602 33.36 -7.40 8.13
C GLU A 602 32.71 -7.18 9.51
N GLY A 603 31.54 -6.54 9.56
CA GLY A 603 30.75 -6.39 10.78
C GLY A 603 29.95 -7.65 11.11
N LEU A 604 29.18 -8.14 10.13
CA LEU A 604 28.19 -9.19 10.33
C LEU A 604 28.77 -10.59 10.56
N LYS A 605 29.90 -10.96 9.95
CA LYS A 605 30.53 -12.28 10.18
C LYS A 605 30.97 -12.52 11.62
N LYS A 606 31.07 -11.46 12.43
CA LYS A 606 31.38 -11.56 13.86
C LYS A 606 30.15 -11.99 14.67
N GLN A 607 28.96 -11.94 14.08
CA GLN A 607 27.69 -12.27 14.71
C GLN A 607 27.30 -13.71 14.40
N SER A 608 26.95 -14.49 15.42
CA SER A 608 26.61 -15.91 15.28
C SER A 608 25.32 -16.17 14.49
N TRP A 609 24.42 -15.18 14.43
CA TRP A 609 23.13 -15.29 13.74
C TRP A 609 23.23 -15.03 12.22
N PHE A 610 24.32 -14.42 11.74
CA PHE A 610 24.47 -14.08 10.33
C PHE A 610 25.02 -15.28 9.54
N THR A 611 24.18 -15.91 8.71
CA THR A 611 24.55 -17.07 7.90
C THR A 611 25.00 -16.71 6.48
N GLY A 612 24.84 -15.46 6.07
CA GLY A 612 25.28 -14.95 4.78
C GLY A 612 24.23 -14.07 4.09
N PHE A 613 24.54 -13.72 2.84
CA PHE A 613 23.65 -12.99 1.95
C PHE A 613 22.80 -13.98 1.14
N ASP A 614 21.52 -13.68 0.99
CA ASP A 614 20.50 -14.56 0.38
C ASP A 614 20.04 -14.07 -1.01
N VAL A 615 20.52 -12.92 -1.46
CA VAL A 615 20.29 -12.40 -2.82
C VAL A 615 21.59 -12.38 -3.63
N GLY A 616 21.57 -13.10 -4.76
CA GLY A 616 22.70 -13.15 -5.70
C GLY A 616 22.75 -11.98 -6.70
N ASP A 617 23.92 -11.80 -7.32
CA ASP A 617 24.16 -10.83 -8.41
C ASP A 617 23.81 -11.45 -9.77
N LYS A 618 22.52 -11.69 -10.01
CA LYS A 618 22.04 -12.21 -11.31
C LYS A 618 21.72 -11.05 -12.25
N LEU A 619 22.07 -11.20 -13.53
CA LEU A 619 21.63 -10.28 -14.59
C LEU A 619 20.22 -10.66 -15.08
N PRO A 620 19.44 -9.68 -15.55
CA PRO A 620 18.16 -9.98 -16.20
C PRO A 620 18.38 -10.62 -17.57
N GLU A 621 17.49 -11.52 -17.97
CA GLU A 621 17.54 -12.18 -19.28
C GLU A 621 16.32 -11.80 -20.10
N LYS A 622 16.54 -11.50 -21.38
CA LYS A 622 15.50 -11.09 -22.33
C LYS A 622 15.17 -12.22 -23.29
N TYR A 623 13.88 -12.49 -23.46
CA TYR A 623 13.35 -13.49 -24.38
C TYR A 623 12.26 -12.87 -25.25
N SER A 624 12.08 -13.35 -26.49
CA SER A 624 10.77 -13.18 -27.14
C SER A 624 9.71 -13.98 -26.37
N LEU A 625 8.44 -13.58 -26.46
CA LEU A 625 7.36 -14.29 -25.78
C LEU A 625 7.32 -15.79 -26.13
N LYS A 626 7.59 -16.15 -27.40
CA LYS A 626 7.63 -17.55 -27.85
C LYS A 626 8.80 -18.33 -27.24
N GLU A 627 10.00 -17.74 -27.21
CA GLU A 627 11.17 -18.36 -26.60
C GLU A 627 10.98 -18.56 -25.10
N TRP A 628 10.36 -17.60 -24.42
CA TRP A 628 10.08 -17.70 -22.99
C TRP A 628 9.07 -18.81 -22.66
N ILE A 629 8.02 -18.98 -23.47
CA ILE A 629 7.08 -20.11 -23.30
C ILE A 629 7.79 -21.45 -23.53
N ALA A 630 8.65 -21.54 -24.55
CA ALA A 630 9.45 -22.74 -24.79
C ALA A 630 10.41 -23.04 -23.63
N LEU A 631 11.00 -21.99 -23.03
CA LEU A 631 11.81 -22.11 -21.81
C LEU A 631 10.97 -22.63 -20.64
N ALA A 632 9.80 -22.04 -20.39
CA ALA A 632 8.89 -22.46 -19.31
C ALA A 632 8.52 -23.94 -19.44
N HIS A 633 8.17 -24.40 -20.64
CA HIS A 633 7.91 -25.81 -20.91
C HIS A 633 9.14 -26.69 -20.64
N LYS A 634 10.30 -26.30 -21.18
CA LYS A 634 11.56 -27.06 -21.03
C LYS A 634 11.98 -27.25 -19.59
N VAL A 635 11.74 -26.25 -18.73
CA VAL A 635 12.11 -26.31 -17.31
C VAL A 635 10.96 -26.81 -16.42
N GLU A 636 9.85 -27.28 -17.02
CA GLU A 636 8.65 -27.74 -16.32
C GLU A 636 8.09 -26.70 -15.33
N ALA A 637 8.16 -25.41 -15.71
CA ALA A 637 7.66 -24.33 -14.88
C ALA A 637 6.13 -24.20 -14.95
N THR A 638 5.54 -23.80 -13.84
CA THR A 638 4.17 -23.28 -13.79
C THR A 638 4.17 -21.77 -13.87
N VAL A 639 3.28 -21.20 -14.71
CA VAL A 639 3.18 -19.75 -14.90
C VAL A 639 2.06 -19.18 -14.05
N PHE A 640 2.41 -18.39 -13.04
CA PHE A 640 1.46 -17.56 -12.33
C PHE A 640 1.18 -16.29 -13.13
N ILE A 641 -0.05 -16.12 -13.61
CA ILE A 641 -0.44 -14.96 -14.40
C ILE A 641 -0.89 -13.83 -13.46
N ALA A 642 -0.13 -12.74 -13.45
CA ALA A 642 -0.47 -11.48 -12.79
C ALA A 642 -0.54 -10.31 -13.79
N VAL A 643 -0.69 -10.61 -15.09
CA VAL A 643 -0.88 -9.62 -16.15
C VAL A 643 -2.35 -9.20 -16.18
N HIS A 644 -2.63 -7.93 -15.89
CA HIS A 644 -3.99 -7.38 -15.89
C HIS A 644 -4.34 -6.69 -17.22
N GLY A 645 -5.57 -6.91 -17.66
CA GLY A 645 -6.10 -6.40 -18.92
C GLY A 645 -5.43 -6.98 -20.18
N GLY A 646 -6.03 -6.68 -21.34
CA GLY A 646 -5.48 -7.07 -22.64
C GLY A 646 -5.17 -8.57 -22.74
N ILE A 647 -3.97 -8.91 -23.21
CA ILE A 647 -3.58 -10.33 -23.43
C ILE A 647 -3.55 -11.17 -22.16
N GLY A 648 -3.50 -10.54 -20.98
CA GLY A 648 -3.54 -11.21 -19.68
C GLY A 648 -4.91 -11.73 -19.30
N GLU A 649 -5.99 -11.19 -19.88
CA GLU A 649 -7.38 -11.50 -19.49
C GLU A 649 -8.30 -11.85 -20.67
N ASP A 650 -7.92 -11.56 -21.92
CA ASP A 650 -8.73 -11.83 -23.11
C ASP A 650 -8.62 -13.27 -23.64
N GLY A 651 -7.81 -14.11 -22.99
CA GLY A 651 -7.54 -15.50 -23.36
C GLY A 651 -6.32 -15.69 -24.27
N THR A 652 -5.65 -14.62 -24.70
CA THR A 652 -4.49 -14.69 -25.61
C THR A 652 -3.29 -15.34 -24.94
N LEU A 653 -2.84 -14.84 -23.77
CA LEU A 653 -1.70 -15.42 -23.05
C LEU A 653 -2.01 -16.85 -22.58
N GLN A 654 -3.23 -17.10 -22.10
CA GLN A 654 -3.72 -18.43 -21.72
C GLN A 654 -3.64 -19.41 -22.89
N SER A 655 -4.02 -18.96 -24.09
CA SER A 655 -3.98 -19.79 -25.30
C SER A 655 -2.55 -20.12 -25.70
N LEU A 656 -1.64 -19.15 -25.58
CA LEU A 656 -0.22 -19.36 -25.90
C LEU A 656 0.44 -20.33 -24.91
N LEU A 657 0.17 -20.19 -23.62
CA LEU A 657 0.67 -21.09 -22.58
C LEU A 657 0.12 -22.51 -22.73
N THR A 658 -1.20 -22.63 -22.93
CA THR A 658 -1.87 -23.93 -23.13
C THR A 658 -1.34 -24.63 -24.39
N SER A 659 -1.20 -23.90 -25.51
CA SER A 659 -0.65 -24.45 -26.75
C SER A 659 0.82 -24.85 -26.63
N GLY A 660 1.57 -24.16 -25.76
CA GLY A 660 2.95 -24.49 -25.41
C GLY A 660 3.09 -25.62 -24.38
N GLY A 661 1.98 -26.19 -23.88
CA GLY A 661 2.01 -27.22 -22.83
C GLY A 661 2.58 -26.71 -21.51
N VAL A 662 2.33 -25.44 -21.17
CA VAL A 662 2.79 -24.80 -19.93
C VAL A 662 1.59 -24.61 -18.99
N PRO A 663 1.60 -25.20 -17.78
CA PRO A 663 0.54 -25.00 -16.81
C PRO A 663 0.53 -23.55 -16.31
N HIS A 664 -0.66 -23.03 -16.04
CA HIS A 664 -0.81 -21.64 -15.60
C HIS A 664 -1.96 -21.44 -14.61
N THR A 665 -1.89 -20.40 -13.79
CA THR A 665 -2.95 -20.04 -12.84
C THR A 665 -4.09 -19.26 -13.51
N GLY A 666 -5.18 -19.06 -12.77
CA GLY A 666 -6.38 -18.32 -13.21
C GLY A 666 -7.30 -19.12 -14.13
N PRO A 667 -8.24 -18.48 -14.85
CA PRO A 667 -9.13 -19.16 -15.80
C PRO A 667 -8.45 -19.58 -17.11
N GLY A 668 -9.09 -20.50 -17.85
CA GLY A 668 -8.68 -20.91 -19.20
C GLY A 668 -9.18 -20.01 -20.33
N VAL A 669 -8.75 -20.28 -21.57
CA VAL A 669 -8.99 -19.43 -22.77
C VAL A 669 -10.44 -19.01 -22.96
N THR A 670 -11.37 -19.96 -22.93
CA THR A 670 -12.79 -19.70 -23.20
C THR A 670 -13.41 -18.83 -22.12
N ALA A 671 -13.12 -19.13 -20.86
CA ALA A 671 -13.63 -18.38 -19.71
C ALA A 671 -13.10 -16.94 -19.71
N SER A 672 -11.79 -16.76 -19.90
CA SER A 672 -11.14 -15.45 -20.09
C SER A 672 -11.79 -14.63 -21.20
N ARG A 673 -11.97 -15.20 -22.39
CA ARG A 673 -12.59 -14.51 -23.53
C ARG A 673 -14.05 -14.09 -23.26
N ILE A 674 -14.84 -14.95 -22.61
CA ILE A 674 -16.23 -14.65 -22.27
C ILE A 674 -16.29 -13.54 -21.22
N CYS A 675 -15.47 -13.62 -20.17
CA CYS A 675 -15.50 -12.70 -19.04
C CYS A 675 -14.95 -11.30 -19.38
N MET A 676 -13.96 -11.22 -20.29
CA MET A 676 -13.47 -9.94 -20.80
C MET A 676 -14.55 -9.18 -21.60
N ASP A 677 -15.49 -9.90 -22.22
CA ASP A 677 -16.61 -9.31 -22.95
C ASP A 677 -17.87 -9.28 -22.07
N LYS A 678 -18.17 -8.10 -21.52
CA LYS A 678 -19.30 -7.90 -20.59
C LYS A 678 -20.66 -8.28 -21.20
N VAL A 679 -20.79 -8.24 -22.52
CA VAL A 679 -22.01 -8.67 -23.24
C VAL A 679 -22.06 -10.18 -23.31
N ALA A 680 -20.96 -10.83 -23.71
CA ALA A 680 -20.86 -12.29 -23.76
C ALA A 680 -21.10 -12.93 -22.38
N THR A 681 -20.53 -12.33 -21.33
CA THR A 681 -20.78 -12.74 -19.93
C THR A 681 -22.27 -12.71 -19.59
N SER A 682 -22.97 -11.64 -19.96
CA SER A 682 -24.41 -11.52 -19.69
C SER A 682 -25.21 -12.57 -20.45
N LEU A 683 -24.92 -12.77 -21.73
CA LEU A 683 -25.59 -13.78 -22.56
C LEU A 683 -25.38 -15.19 -22.02
N ALA A 684 -24.18 -15.49 -21.50
CA ALA A 684 -23.88 -16.79 -20.89
C ALA A 684 -24.70 -17.05 -19.62
N LEU A 685 -25.13 -16.00 -18.90
CA LEU A 685 -25.82 -16.11 -17.62
C LEU A 685 -27.34 -15.93 -17.69
N ASN A 686 -27.90 -15.40 -18.79
CA ASN A 686 -29.33 -15.07 -18.90
C ASN A 686 -30.30 -16.22 -18.55
N HIS A 687 -29.89 -17.45 -18.80
CA HIS A 687 -30.72 -18.63 -18.50
C HIS A 687 -30.83 -18.94 -17.00
N LEU A 688 -30.10 -18.21 -16.15
CA LEU A 688 -30.09 -18.37 -14.69
C LEU A 688 -31.00 -17.38 -13.94
N GLU A 689 -31.80 -16.59 -14.67
CA GLU A 689 -32.73 -15.60 -14.07
C GLU A 689 -33.65 -16.24 -13.02
N ASP A 690 -34.21 -17.43 -13.32
CA ASP A 690 -35.08 -18.19 -12.42
C ASP A 690 -34.37 -18.68 -11.12
N TYR A 691 -33.03 -18.64 -11.09
CA TYR A 691 -32.22 -18.97 -9.92
C TYR A 691 -31.84 -17.72 -9.09
N GLY A 692 -32.35 -16.54 -9.46
CA GLY A 692 -32.04 -15.26 -8.81
C GLY A 692 -30.69 -14.69 -9.20
N ILE A 693 -30.20 -15.03 -10.41
CA ILE A 693 -29.01 -14.47 -11.03
C ILE A 693 -29.45 -13.62 -12.21
N LEU A 694 -29.35 -12.31 -12.04
CA LEU A 694 -29.83 -11.31 -12.97
C LEU A 694 -28.67 -10.70 -13.75
N THR A 695 -28.95 -10.24 -14.97
CA THR A 695 -27.99 -9.50 -15.80
C THR A 695 -28.57 -8.15 -16.18
N ILE A 696 -27.72 -7.13 -16.27
CA ILE A 696 -28.15 -5.79 -16.67
C ILE A 696 -28.39 -5.78 -18.18
N LYS A 697 -29.53 -5.21 -18.62
CA LYS A 697 -29.83 -5.00 -20.04
C LYS A 697 -28.83 -4.03 -20.68
N LYS A 698 -28.29 -4.38 -21.85
CA LYS A 698 -27.20 -3.65 -22.52
C LYS A 698 -27.56 -3.32 -23.97
N GLU A 699 -27.23 -2.11 -24.40
CA GLU A 699 -27.19 -1.71 -25.80
C GLU A 699 -25.73 -1.49 -26.22
N VAL A 700 -25.35 -2.07 -27.36
CA VAL A 700 -23.96 -2.08 -27.83
C VAL A 700 -23.85 -1.22 -29.08
N TRP A 701 -22.88 -0.32 -29.12
CA TRP A 701 -22.64 0.58 -30.24
C TRP A 701 -21.17 0.63 -30.60
N ASN A 702 -20.88 0.73 -31.90
CA ASN A 702 -19.50 0.96 -32.35
C ASN A 702 -19.16 2.45 -32.29
N LYS A 703 -17.90 2.78 -31.99
CA LYS A 703 -17.37 4.16 -32.00
C LYS A 703 -17.71 4.90 -33.30
N LYS A 704 -17.54 4.26 -34.46
CA LYS A 704 -17.87 4.85 -35.78
C LYS A 704 -19.34 5.23 -35.89
N GLU A 705 -20.24 4.39 -35.37
CA GLU A 705 -21.68 4.68 -35.39
C GLU A 705 -22.05 5.84 -34.46
N LEU A 706 -21.39 5.93 -33.30
CA LEU A 706 -21.55 7.05 -32.36
C LEU A 706 -21.08 8.38 -32.95
N LEU A 707 -19.97 8.37 -33.71
CA LEU A 707 -19.42 9.56 -34.36
C LEU A 707 -20.24 10.00 -35.59
N CYS A 708 -20.99 9.10 -36.23
CA CYS A 708 -21.78 9.41 -37.43
C CYS A 708 -23.21 9.88 -37.15
N LYS A 709 -23.75 9.72 -35.93
CA LYS A 709 -25.11 10.14 -35.57
C LYS A 709 -25.11 11.34 -34.63
N SER A 710 -26.20 12.10 -34.62
CA SER A 710 -26.35 13.19 -33.65
C SER A 710 -26.56 12.63 -32.23
N ALA A 711 -25.94 13.25 -31.23
CA ALA A 711 -26.09 12.85 -29.82
C ALA A 711 -27.56 12.82 -29.37
N VAL A 712 -28.40 13.74 -29.86
CA VAL A 712 -29.85 13.76 -29.61
C VAL A 712 -30.53 12.48 -30.12
N GLY A 713 -30.18 12.05 -31.34
CA GLY A 713 -30.72 10.81 -31.91
C GLY A 713 -30.27 9.58 -31.14
N ILE A 714 -28.98 9.50 -30.81
CA ILE A 714 -28.40 8.41 -30.03
C ILE A 714 -29.07 8.32 -28.65
N TRP A 715 -29.17 9.43 -27.92
CA TRP A 715 -29.79 9.47 -26.60
C TRP A 715 -31.24 8.99 -26.64
N LYS A 716 -32.02 9.45 -27.62
CA LYS A 716 -33.42 9.02 -27.80
C LYS A 716 -33.52 7.54 -28.10
N ASP A 717 -32.68 7.01 -28.99
CA ASP A 717 -32.68 5.59 -29.34
C ASP A 717 -32.35 4.71 -28.11
N ILE A 718 -31.31 5.09 -27.35
CA ILE A 718 -30.85 4.32 -26.20
C ILE A 718 -31.86 4.38 -25.04
N THR A 719 -32.34 5.56 -24.67
CA THR A 719 -33.32 5.73 -23.58
C THR A 719 -34.63 5.00 -23.88
N LEU A 720 -35.09 4.99 -25.13
CA LEU A 720 -36.28 4.22 -25.53
C LEU A 720 -36.07 2.70 -25.41
N LYS A 721 -34.91 2.19 -25.84
CA LYS A 721 -34.62 0.75 -25.79
C LYS A 721 -34.36 0.25 -24.38
N LEU A 722 -33.61 1.01 -23.58
CA LEU A 722 -33.27 0.66 -22.20
C LEU A 722 -34.36 1.02 -21.19
N GLN A 723 -35.33 1.85 -21.57
CA GLN A 723 -36.43 2.32 -20.73
C GLN A 723 -35.93 2.99 -19.44
N CYS A 724 -34.91 3.84 -19.55
CA CYS A 724 -34.27 4.51 -18.41
C CYS A 724 -33.96 5.99 -18.71
N GLU A 725 -33.93 6.81 -17.67
CA GLU A 725 -33.60 8.24 -17.76
C GLU A 725 -32.10 8.52 -17.52
N THR A 726 -31.42 7.62 -16.79
CA THR A 726 -29.98 7.70 -16.52
C THR A 726 -29.29 6.48 -17.10
N ILE A 727 -28.18 6.71 -17.81
CA ILE A 727 -27.43 5.68 -18.51
C ILE A 727 -26.01 5.63 -17.96
N CYS A 728 -25.49 4.42 -17.76
CA CYS A 728 -24.07 4.16 -17.59
C CYS A 728 -23.48 3.80 -18.96
N ILE A 729 -22.42 4.51 -19.38
CA ILE A 729 -21.63 4.17 -20.56
C ILE A 729 -20.29 3.60 -20.10
N LYS A 730 -19.83 2.52 -20.75
CA LYS A 730 -18.52 1.91 -20.49
C LYS A 730 -17.98 1.16 -21.72
N PRO A 731 -16.65 0.96 -21.83
CA PRO A 731 -16.09 0.09 -22.85
C PRO A 731 -16.57 -1.36 -22.68
N ALA A 732 -16.68 -2.09 -23.80
CA ALA A 732 -17.11 -3.49 -23.76
C ALA A 732 -16.04 -4.46 -23.26
N ARG A 733 -14.76 -4.15 -23.53
CA ARG A 733 -13.61 -5.06 -23.39
C ARG A 733 -12.40 -4.42 -22.71
N ASP A 734 -12.59 -3.31 -22.00
CA ASP A 734 -11.53 -2.69 -21.19
C ASP A 734 -11.85 -2.87 -19.69
N GLY A 735 -10.81 -2.74 -18.86
CA GLY A 735 -10.84 -2.96 -17.41
C GLY A 735 -11.89 -2.12 -16.66
N CYS A 736 -12.07 -2.45 -15.38
CA CYS A 736 -13.22 -2.11 -14.53
C CYS A 736 -13.57 -0.62 -14.39
N SER A 737 -12.63 0.29 -14.70
CA SER A 737 -12.72 1.70 -14.28
C SER A 737 -12.35 2.73 -15.34
N THR A 738 -11.88 2.30 -16.51
CA THR A 738 -11.48 3.22 -17.58
C THR A 738 -12.67 3.47 -18.52
N GLY A 739 -13.00 4.74 -18.78
CA GLY A 739 -14.10 5.16 -19.66
C GLY A 739 -15.50 4.93 -19.10
N VAL A 740 -15.64 4.68 -17.80
CA VAL A 740 -16.98 4.50 -17.18
C VAL A 740 -17.56 5.86 -16.81
N ALA A 741 -18.77 6.16 -17.29
CA ALA A 741 -19.43 7.44 -17.03
C ALA A 741 -20.94 7.29 -16.79
N ARG A 742 -21.48 8.08 -15.85
CA ARG A 742 -22.92 8.24 -15.62
C ARG A 742 -23.43 9.43 -16.43
N LEU A 743 -24.24 9.16 -17.44
CA LEU A 743 -24.87 10.15 -18.31
C LEU A 743 -26.33 10.38 -17.88
N ARG A 744 -26.74 11.63 -17.76
CA ARG A 744 -28.11 12.02 -17.36
C ARG A 744 -28.82 12.83 -18.44
N SER A 745 -28.09 13.31 -19.44
CA SER A 745 -28.65 14.12 -20.51
C SER A 745 -27.89 13.95 -21.82
N VAL A 746 -28.44 14.55 -22.87
CA VAL A 746 -27.83 14.60 -24.20
C VAL A 746 -26.51 15.37 -24.18
N GLU A 747 -26.40 16.39 -23.33
CA GLU A 747 -25.19 17.19 -23.16
C GLU A 747 -24.04 16.34 -22.60
N ASP A 748 -24.32 15.51 -21.59
CA ASP A 748 -23.32 14.58 -21.03
C ASP A 748 -22.79 13.61 -22.10
N LEU A 749 -23.70 13.05 -22.89
CA LEU A 749 -23.34 12.17 -24.01
C LEU A 749 -22.48 12.91 -25.05
N SER A 750 -22.80 14.18 -25.33
CA SER A 750 -22.04 14.99 -26.30
C SER A 750 -20.61 15.25 -25.83
N VAL A 751 -20.42 15.51 -24.53
CA VAL A 751 -19.08 15.66 -23.92
C VAL A 751 -18.30 14.35 -24.04
N TYR A 752 -18.94 13.21 -23.75
CA TYR A 752 -18.27 11.91 -23.85
C TYR A 752 -17.89 11.56 -25.30
N ILE A 753 -18.79 11.77 -26.27
CA ILE A 753 -18.51 11.53 -27.71
C ILE A 753 -17.36 12.41 -28.19
N LYS A 754 -17.34 13.69 -27.80
CA LYS A 754 -16.25 14.61 -28.13
C LYS A 754 -14.91 14.11 -27.56
N ALA A 755 -14.89 13.61 -26.33
CA ALA A 755 -13.69 13.02 -25.74
C ALA A 755 -13.18 11.81 -26.52
N LEU A 756 -14.08 10.94 -27.03
CA LEU A 756 -13.74 9.81 -27.90
C LEU A 756 -13.19 10.24 -29.26
N GLU A 757 -13.75 11.32 -29.83
CA GLU A 757 -13.35 11.88 -31.12
C GLU A 757 -11.95 12.49 -31.05
N GLU A 758 -11.70 13.31 -30.02
CA GLU A 758 -10.43 13.99 -29.79
C GLU A 758 -9.34 13.06 -29.21
N GLY A 759 -9.70 11.82 -28.83
CA GLY A 759 -8.76 10.87 -28.24
C GLY A 759 -8.22 11.36 -26.89
N LEU A 760 -9.05 12.06 -26.12
CA LEU A 760 -8.64 12.58 -24.81
C LEU A 760 -8.28 11.42 -23.89
N LEU A 761 -7.17 11.57 -23.17
CA LEU A 761 -6.77 10.60 -22.14
C LEU A 761 -7.64 10.69 -20.89
N ARG A 762 -8.29 11.84 -20.67
CA ARG A 762 -9.09 12.14 -19.47
C ARG A 762 -10.23 13.10 -19.78
N ILE A 763 -11.37 12.92 -19.13
CA ILE A 763 -12.43 13.92 -19.02
C ILE A 763 -12.25 14.64 -17.67
N PRO A 764 -12.08 15.98 -17.66
CA PRO A 764 -11.93 16.77 -16.43
C PRO A 764 -13.13 16.61 -15.48
N PRO A 765 -12.94 16.83 -14.17
CA PRO A 765 -14.04 16.75 -13.22
C PRO A 765 -15.09 17.83 -13.52
N ASN A 766 -16.36 17.53 -13.21
CA ASN A 766 -17.49 18.43 -13.40
C ASN A 766 -17.68 18.93 -14.86
N SER A 767 -17.27 18.12 -15.84
CA SER A 767 -17.56 18.33 -17.26
C SER A 767 -18.99 17.93 -17.65
N PHE A 768 -19.66 17.09 -16.85
CA PHE A 768 -21.05 16.68 -17.02
C PHE A 768 -22.02 17.50 -16.17
N SER A 769 -23.32 17.32 -16.45
CA SER A 769 -24.46 17.99 -15.83
C SER A 769 -24.53 17.91 -14.29
N LYS A 770 -23.92 16.87 -13.69
CA LYS A 770 -23.75 16.74 -12.25
C LYS A 770 -22.27 16.60 -11.92
N ALA A 771 -21.90 17.08 -10.73
CA ALA A 771 -20.55 16.95 -10.20
C ALA A 771 -20.04 15.51 -10.27
N HIS A 772 -18.82 15.35 -10.78
CA HIS A 772 -18.13 14.07 -10.94
C HIS A 772 -16.61 14.29 -10.86
N GLY A 773 -15.87 13.25 -10.46
CA GLY A 773 -14.40 13.27 -10.49
C GLY A 773 -13.83 13.15 -11.90
N VAL A 774 -12.51 13.19 -12.04
CA VAL A 774 -11.84 12.89 -13.33
C VAL A 774 -12.24 11.50 -13.82
N ILE A 775 -12.50 11.36 -15.12
CA ILE A 775 -12.72 10.06 -15.78
C ILE A 775 -11.52 9.79 -16.68
N GLU A 776 -10.76 8.73 -16.38
CA GLU A 776 -9.67 8.25 -17.24
C GLU A 776 -10.29 7.56 -18.46
N MET A 777 -9.87 7.91 -19.67
CA MET A 777 -10.37 7.35 -20.92
C MET A 777 -9.41 6.29 -21.46
N PRO A 778 -9.89 5.21 -22.11
CA PRO A 778 -9.00 4.20 -22.68
C PRO A 778 -8.14 4.80 -23.79
N ASN A 779 -6.89 4.36 -23.85
CA ASN A 779 -5.96 4.75 -24.91
C ASN A 779 -5.32 3.48 -25.54
N PRO A 780 -5.62 3.17 -26.81
CA PRO A 780 -6.49 3.91 -27.73
C PRO A 780 -7.96 3.91 -27.29
N PRO A 781 -8.80 4.86 -27.78
CA PRO A 781 -10.22 4.88 -27.46
C PRO A 781 -10.92 3.57 -27.86
N PRO A 782 -11.94 3.14 -27.10
CA PRO A 782 -12.59 1.85 -27.32
C PRO A 782 -13.40 1.86 -28.63
N GLU A 783 -13.33 0.76 -29.39
CA GLU A 783 -14.12 0.57 -30.61
C GLU A 783 -15.57 0.19 -30.34
N ILE A 784 -15.83 -0.45 -29.19
CA ILE A 784 -17.16 -0.94 -28.79
C ILE A 784 -17.50 -0.40 -27.40
N LEU A 785 -18.65 0.27 -27.30
CA LEU A 785 -19.18 0.82 -26.06
C LEU A 785 -20.52 0.16 -25.71
N ILE A 786 -20.72 -0.02 -24.41
CA ILE A 786 -21.94 -0.54 -23.81
C ILE A 786 -22.66 0.62 -23.13
N PHE A 787 -23.96 0.69 -23.37
CA PHE A 787 -24.90 1.52 -22.63
C PHE A 787 -25.83 0.63 -21.82
N GLU A 788 -25.97 0.92 -20.54
CA GLU A 788 -26.82 0.18 -19.61
C GLU A 788 -27.59 1.13 -18.69
N PRO A 789 -28.75 0.74 -18.15
CA PRO A 789 -29.41 1.53 -17.11
C PRO A 789 -28.47 1.72 -15.92
N PHE A 790 -28.37 2.95 -15.42
CA PHE A 790 -27.67 3.18 -14.16
C PHE A 790 -28.48 2.59 -13.01
N ILE A 791 -27.92 1.59 -12.32
CA ILE A 791 -28.58 0.94 -11.18
C ILE A 791 -28.36 1.80 -9.94
N GLU A 792 -29.45 2.28 -9.34
CA GLU A 792 -29.38 2.98 -8.05
C GLU A 792 -29.42 1.96 -6.91
N THR A 793 -28.35 1.92 -6.13
CA THR A 793 -28.20 1.09 -4.94
C THR A 793 -28.21 1.95 -3.68
N ASP A 794 -28.46 1.31 -2.54
CA ASP A 794 -28.34 1.97 -1.25
C ASP A 794 -26.88 2.28 -0.98
N GLU A 795 -26.61 3.55 -0.67
CA GLU A 795 -25.32 3.96 -0.13
C GLU A 795 -25.27 3.58 1.35
N ILE A 796 -24.21 2.87 1.74
CA ILE A 796 -23.86 2.68 3.15
C ILE A 796 -22.83 3.74 3.48
N ILE A 797 -23.19 4.60 4.43
CA ILE A 797 -22.41 5.77 4.77
C ILE A 797 -21.81 5.61 6.14
N PHE A 798 -20.52 5.91 6.23
CA PHE A 798 -19.80 6.00 7.48
C PHE A 798 -19.62 7.46 7.91
N SER A 799 -20.03 7.79 9.14
CA SER A 799 -19.80 9.12 9.74
C SER A 799 -18.99 9.01 11.04
N SER A 800 -17.77 9.51 11.03
CA SER A 800 -16.95 9.80 12.21
C SER A 800 -17.22 11.24 12.66
N LYS A 801 -18.26 11.49 13.46
CA LYS A 801 -18.39 12.82 14.06
C LYS A 801 -17.34 13.00 15.16
N SER A 802 -16.45 13.98 14.96
CA SER A 802 -15.58 14.54 15.98
C SER A 802 -16.41 15.32 17.02
N ASP A 803 -15.98 15.23 18.29
CA ASP A 803 -16.36 16.05 19.45
C ASP A 803 -17.44 15.55 20.45
N ASP A 804 -17.93 14.31 20.40
CA ASP A 804 -18.60 13.71 21.56
C ASP A 804 -18.46 12.19 21.54
N GLU A 805 -18.25 11.58 22.71
CA GLU A 805 -17.98 10.15 23.01
C GLU A 805 -19.04 9.14 22.49
N LYS A 806 -19.40 9.17 21.20
CA LYS A 806 -20.31 8.19 20.59
C LYS A 806 -19.59 7.43 19.50
N ALA A 807 -19.72 6.10 19.59
CA ALA A 807 -19.18 5.17 18.64
C ALA A 807 -19.58 5.52 17.18
N PRO A 808 -18.71 5.28 16.18
CA PRO A 808 -19.02 5.31 14.77
C PRO A 808 -20.39 4.71 14.46
N ILE A 809 -21.19 5.47 13.71
CA ILE A 809 -22.52 5.04 13.29
C ILE A 809 -22.46 4.75 11.79
N LEU A 810 -22.62 3.46 11.44
CA LEU A 810 -22.96 3.06 10.08
C LEU A 810 -24.40 3.50 9.81
N PHE A 811 -24.58 4.38 8.83
CA PHE A 811 -25.89 4.81 8.37
C PHE A 811 -26.24 4.06 7.08
N TRP A 812 -27.35 3.32 7.14
CA TRP A 812 -27.93 2.67 5.98
C TRP A 812 -29.45 2.77 6.08
N GLU A 813 -30.07 3.47 5.13
CA GLU A 813 -31.52 3.67 5.10
C GLU A 813 -32.28 2.45 4.59
N GLY A 814 -31.63 1.61 3.77
CA GLY A 814 -32.22 0.38 3.27
C GLY A 814 -33.39 0.61 2.31
N THR A 815 -33.35 1.64 1.46
CA THR A 815 -34.49 2.06 0.63
C THR A 815 -34.70 1.13 -0.57
N SER A 816 -33.64 0.87 -1.35
CA SER A 816 -33.64 -0.05 -2.49
C SER A 816 -33.43 -1.51 -2.07
N ARG A 817 -32.78 -1.74 -0.92
CA ARG A 817 -32.31 -3.06 -0.45
C ARG A 817 -31.24 -3.70 -1.33
N TRP A 818 -30.74 -2.98 -2.33
CA TRP A 818 -29.64 -3.42 -3.19
C TRP A 818 -28.36 -2.72 -2.77
N VAL A 819 -27.27 -3.47 -2.64
CA VAL A 819 -25.94 -2.94 -2.31
C VAL A 819 -24.90 -3.52 -3.26
N GLU A 820 -23.79 -2.82 -3.45
CA GLU A 820 -22.66 -3.32 -4.22
C GLU A 820 -21.80 -4.27 -3.38
N ILE A 821 -21.45 -5.42 -3.96
CA ILE A 821 -20.54 -6.40 -3.39
C ILE A 821 -19.45 -6.79 -4.36
N THR A 822 -18.30 -7.12 -3.79
CA THR A 822 -17.21 -7.79 -4.47
C THR A 822 -17.01 -9.16 -3.83
N VAL A 823 -16.83 -10.21 -4.64
CA VAL A 823 -16.66 -11.59 -4.15
C VAL A 823 -15.55 -12.30 -4.91
N GLY A 824 -14.52 -12.74 -4.19
CA GLY A 824 -13.52 -13.66 -4.70
C GLY A 824 -14.07 -15.07 -4.84
N VAL A 825 -13.72 -15.75 -5.91
CA VAL A 825 -14.02 -17.18 -6.10
C VAL A 825 -12.71 -17.93 -6.34
N ILE A 826 -12.58 -19.10 -5.69
CA ILE A 826 -11.40 -19.97 -5.82
C ILE A 826 -11.84 -21.42 -6.01
N GLY A 827 -11.06 -22.21 -6.75
CA GLY A 827 -11.30 -23.65 -6.88
C GLY A 827 -10.99 -24.21 -8.26
N ARG A 828 -11.45 -25.43 -8.50
CA ARG A 828 -11.30 -26.11 -9.79
C ARG A 828 -12.53 -25.90 -10.65
N ARG A 829 -12.40 -26.10 -11.96
CA ARG A 829 -13.52 -26.04 -12.89
C ARG A 829 -14.67 -26.96 -12.44
N GLY A 830 -15.86 -26.39 -12.30
CA GLY A 830 -17.06 -27.10 -11.83
C GLY A 830 -17.16 -27.25 -10.31
N LEU A 831 -16.14 -26.84 -9.56
CA LEU A 831 -16.07 -26.85 -8.09
C LEU A 831 -15.56 -25.50 -7.54
N MET A 832 -15.89 -24.39 -8.22
CA MET A 832 -15.57 -23.05 -7.73
C MET A 832 -16.37 -22.75 -6.46
N ARG A 833 -15.69 -22.20 -5.46
CA ARG A 833 -16.23 -21.77 -4.17
C ARG A 833 -16.09 -20.27 -3.98
N SER A 834 -17.07 -19.66 -3.35
CA SER A 834 -17.05 -18.25 -3.00
C SER A 834 -16.35 -18.02 -1.67
N LEU A 835 -15.45 -17.03 -1.64
CA LEU A 835 -15.02 -16.41 -0.40
C LEU A 835 -16.15 -15.53 0.15
N SER A 836 -16.01 -15.09 1.40
CA SER A 836 -16.96 -14.22 2.07
C SER A 836 -17.12 -12.89 1.31
N PRO A 837 -18.33 -12.51 0.88
CA PRO A 837 -18.56 -11.24 0.18
C PRO A 837 -18.07 -10.02 0.96
N SER A 838 -17.64 -8.98 0.24
CA SER A 838 -17.32 -7.67 0.82
C SER A 838 -18.32 -6.64 0.34
N VAL A 839 -18.89 -5.85 1.25
CA VAL A 839 -19.73 -4.69 0.90
C VAL A 839 -18.90 -3.42 0.96
N THR A 840 -19.01 -2.58 -0.07
CA THR A 840 -18.33 -1.29 -0.17
C THR A 840 -19.08 -0.22 0.63
N VAL A 841 -18.37 0.52 1.48
CA VAL A 841 -18.90 1.62 2.29
C VAL A 841 -18.29 2.94 1.84
N LYS A 842 -19.14 3.95 1.69
CA LYS A 842 -18.78 5.31 1.31
C LYS A 842 -18.53 6.15 2.56
N GLU A 843 -17.43 6.88 2.58
CA GLU A 843 -17.14 7.84 3.64
C GLU A 843 -17.92 9.14 3.39
N SER A 844 -18.66 9.65 4.39
CA SER A 844 -19.32 10.96 4.27
C SER A 844 -18.30 12.07 4.48
N GLY A 845 -17.87 12.77 3.43
CA GLY A 845 -17.07 13.97 3.65
C GLY A 845 -16.36 14.54 2.44
N ASP A 846 -15.70 13.71 1.64
CA ASP A 846 -14.80 14.23 0.60
C ASP A 846 -14.94 13.49 -0.72
N ILE A 847 -14.71 14.22 -1.82
CA ILE A 847 -14.36 13.61 -3.09
C ILE A 847 -13.07 12.83 -2.80
N LEU A 848 -13.15 11.49 -2.72
CA LEU A 848 -11.98 10.64 -2.59
C LEU A 848 -10.89 11.17 -3.53
N SER A 849 -9.75 11.50 -2.94
CA SER A 849 -8.60 12.01 -3.68
C SER A 849 -8.23 10.99 -4.76
N LEU A 850 -7.63 11.45 -5.87
CA LEU A 850 -7.21 10.56 -6.94
C LEU A 850 -6.27 9.48 -6.37
N GLU A 851 -5.50 9.85 -5.35
CA GLU A 851 -4.53 9.07 -4.57
C GLU A 851 -5.17 7.90 -3.82
N GLU A 852 -6.32 8.10 -3.17
CA GLU A 852 -7.10 7.04 -2.52
C GLU A 852 -7.75 6.10 -3.54
N LYS A 853 -7.94 6.55 -4.79
CA LYS A 853 -8.48 5.76 -5.91
C LYS A 853 -7.55 4.72 -6.51
N PHE A 854 -6.24 4.93 -6.39
CA PHE A 854 -5.24 4.04 -6.99
C PHE A 854 -4.69 2.98 -6.04
N GLN A 855 -5.01 3.04 -4.74
CA GLN A 855 -4.81 1.93 -3.81
C GLN A 855 -6.04 1.02 -3.93
N GLY A 856 -5.89 -0.09 -4.66
CA GLY A 856 -7.02 -0.95 -5.06
C GLY A 856 -8.03 -1.20 -3.94
N GLY A 857 -9.31 -0.89 -4.20
CA GLY A 857 -10.43 -1.17 -3.27
C GLY A 857 -10.98 0.02 -2.50
N THR A 858 -11.08 1.21 -3.11
CA THR A 858 -11.54 2.43 -2.44
C THR A 858 -12.78 2.26 -1.58
N GLY A 859 -12.66 2.65 -0.31
CA GLY A 859 -13.74 2.60 0.66
C GLY A 859 -13.47 1.62 1.79
N ILE A 860 -14.25 1.75 2.86
CA ILE A 860 -14.25 0.80 3.96
C ILE A 860 -14.89 -0.49 3.42
N ASN A 861 -14.19 -1.63 3.54
CA ASN A 861 -14.69 -2.93 3.06
C ASN A 861 -15.17 -3.75 4.26
N LEU A 862 -16.48 -4.02 4.30
CA LEU A 862 -17.09 -4.84 5.34
C LEU A 862 -17.13 -6.31 4.90
N THR A 863 -16.29 -7.13 5.53
CA THR A 863 -16.07 -8.54 5.17
C THR A 863 -16.11 -9.43 6.41
N PRO A 864 -17.03 -10.41 6.50
CA PRO A 864 -18.27 -10.50 5.71
C PRO A 864 -19.17 -9.28 5.96
N PRO A 865 -20.26 -9.09 5.18
CA PRO A 865 -21.20 -8.03 5.44
C PRO A 865 -21.85 -8.24 6.83
N PRO A 866 -22.01 -7.20 7.67
CA PRO A 866 -22.53 -7.38 9.01
C PRO A 866 -24.00 -7.85 8.95
N PRO A 867 -24.47 -8.65 9.94
CA PRO A 867 -25.84 -9.15 10.00
C PRO A 867 -26.94 -8.07 9.99
N SER A 868 -26.58 -6.84 10.37
CA SER A 868 -27.46 -5.66 10.31
C SER A 868 -27.75 -5.22 8.88
N ILE A 869 -26.83 -5.48 7.94
CA ILE A 869 -26.98 -5.17 6.51
C ILE A 869 -27.54 -6.38 5.79
N MET A 870 -26.90 -7.54 5.92
CA MET A 870 -27.28 -8.77 5.24
C MET A 870 -27.38 -9.93 6.22
N ARG A 871 -28.56 -10.55 6.31
CA ARG A 871 -28.76 -11.71 7.19
C ARG A 871 -27.99 -12.92 6.68
N SER A 872 -27.59 -13.81 7.59
CA SER A 872 -26.81 -15.01 7.26
C SER A 872 -27.46 -15.90 6.18
N GLU A 873 -28.78 -15.99 6.12
CA GLU A 873 -29.49 -16.75 5.06
C GLU A 873 -29.32 -16.10 3.67
N ALA A 874 -29.45 -14.77 3.58
CA ALA A 874 -29.26 -14.03 2.33
C ALA A 874 -27.80 -14.09 1.88
N LEU A 875 -26.87 -13.99 2.83
CA LEU A 875 -25.43 -14.13 2.60
C LEU A 875 -25.09 -15.50 2.00
N GLU A 876 -25.63 -16.57 2.58
CA GLU A 876 -25.38 -17.94 2.09
C GLU A 876 -25.99 -18.18 0.69
N LYS A 877 -27.21 -17.66 0.43
CA LYS A 877 -27.80 -17.70 -0.91
C LYS A 877 -26.99 -16.89 -1.93
N CYS A 878 -26.46 -15.73 -1.53
CA CYS A 878 -25.55 -14.95 -2.35
C CYS A 878 -24.31 -15.75 -2.72
N LYS A 879 -23.65 -16.39 -1.73
CA LYS A 879 -22.49 -17.27 -1.94
C LYS A 879 -22.80 -18.38 -2.95
N GLN A 880 -23.90 -19.10 -2.76
CA GLN A 880 -24.33 -20.17 -3.67
C GLN A 880 -24.58 -19.67 -5.11
N ARG A 881 -25.18 -18.49 -5.28
CA ARG A 881 -25.42 -17.90 -6.60
C ARG A 881 -24.11 -17.48 -7.27
N ILE A 882 -23.19 -16.87 -6.52
CA ILE A 882 -21.85 -16.52 -7.00
C ILE A 882 -21.08 -17.78 -7.44
N GLU A 883 -21.18 -18.87 -6.68
CA GLU A 883 -20.61 -20.17 -7.06
C GLU A 883 -21.22 -20.72 -8.35
N LEU A 884 -22.56 -20.64 -8.49
CA LEU A 884 -23.24 -21.07 -9.70
C LEU A 884 -22.80 -20.25 -10.93
N ILE A 885 -22.66 -18.92 -10.79
CA ILE A 885 -22.12 -18.03 -11.82
C ILE A 885 -20.72 -18.46 -12.23
N ALA A 886 -19.81 -18.62 -11.26
CA ALA A 886 -18.42 -18.99 -11.52
C ALA A 886 -18.30 -20.33 -12.26
N ASN A 887 -19.07 -21.33 -11.83
CA ASN A 887 -19.07 -22.64 -12.46
C ASN A 887 -19.72 -22.64 -13.84
N THR A 888 -20.76 -21.82 -14.06
CA THR A 888 -21.42 -21.66 -15.38
C THR A 888 -20.48 -21.03 -16.41
N LEU A 889 -19.70 -20.04 -15.98
CA LEU A 889 -18.67 -19.39 -16.81
C LEU A 889 -17.41 -20.24 -16.99
N GLN A 890 -17.37 -21.44 -16.41
CA GLN A 890 -16.23 -22.36 -16.43
C GLN A 890 -14.95 -21.71 -15.88
N LEU A 891 -15.08 -20.85 -14.86
CA LEU A 891 -13.94 -20.31 -14.14
C LEU A 891 -13.18 -21.44 -13.42
N GLU A 892 -11.89 -21.23 -13.21
CA GLU A 892 -10.99 -22.12 -12.48
C GLU A 892 -9.82 -21.32 -11.92
N GLY A 893 -9.14 -21.87 -10.91
CA GLY A 893 -8.10 -21.16 -10.17
C GLY A 893 -8.71 -20.10 -9.26
N PHE A 894 -8.77 -18.87 -9.75
CA PHE A 894 -9.32 -17.72 -9.02
C PHE A 894 -9.94 -16.70 -9.97
N SER A 895 -10.90 -15.93 -9.46
CA SER A 895 -11.47 -14.76 -10.14
C SER A 895 -12.12 -13.84 -9.10
N ARG A 896 -12.47 -12.61 -9.51
CA ARG A 896 -13.27 -11.67 -8.71
C ARG A 896 -14.56 -11.37 -9.45
N ILE A 897 -15.68 -11.48 -8.76
CA ILE A 897 -17.00 -11.15 -9.31
C ILE A 897 -17.52 -9.92 -8.59
N ASP A 898 -17.81 -8.88 -9.36
CA ASP A 898 -18.41 -7.64 -8.88
C ASP A 898 -19.90 -7.67 -9.25
N ALA A 899 -20.76 -7.44 -8.25
CA ALA A 899 -22.20 -7.58 -8.41
C ALA A 899 -22.97 -6.64 -7.48
N PHE A 900 -24.22 -6.37 -7.82
CA PHE A 900 -25.19 -5.87 -6.86
C PHE A 900 -25.92 -7.06 -6.23
N VAL A 901 -26.25 -6.94 -4.95
CA VAL A 901 -26.98 -7.98 -4.22
C VAL A 901 -28.17 -7.40 -3.49
N ASN A 902 -29.30 -8.10 -3.55
CA ASN A 902 -30.43 -7.82 -2.69
C ASN A 902 -30.15 -8.41 -1.30
N VAL A 903 -30.08 -7.56 -0.29
CA VAL A 903 -29.67 -7.94 1.07
C VAL A 903 -30.67 -8.82 1.82
N ASP A 904 -31.91 -8.92 1.35
CA ASP A 904 -32.95 -9.78 1.94
C ASP A 904 -33.08 -11.13 1.22
N SER A 905 -33.09 -11.14 -0.12
CA SER A 905 -33.27 -12.36 -0.91
C SER A 905 -31.95 -13.06 -1.26
N GLY A 906 -30.82 -12.33 -1.21
CA GLY A 906 -29.51 -12.72 -1.70
C GLY A 906 -29.42 -12.77 -3.23
N GLU A 907 -30.41 -12.26 -3.96
CA GLU A 907 -30.40 -12.23 -5.43
C GLU A 907 -29.23 -11.38 -5.92
N VAL A 908 -28.60 -11.81 -7.02
CA VAL A 908 -27.37 -11.22 -7.52
C VAL A 908 -27.62 -10.64 -8.90
N LEU A 909 -27.26 -9.37 -9.10
CA LEU A 909 -27.27 -8.69 -10.39
C LEU A 909 -25.82 -8.42 -10.82
N ILE A 910 -25.35 -9.12 -11.85
CA ILE A 910 -23.93 -9.12 -12.23
C ILE A 910 -23.50 -7.82 -12.89
N ILE A 911 -22.40 -7.25 -12.40
CA ILE A 911 -21.73 -6.08 -12.97
C ILE A 911 -20.66 -6.55 -13.94
N GLU A 912 -19.69 -7.33 -13.44
CA GLU A 912 -18.58 -7.89 -14.24
C GLU A 912 -17.86 -9.04 -13.53
N VAL A 913 -17.04 -9.76 -14.30
CA VAL A 913 -16.18 -10.85 -13.82
C VAL A 913 -14.75 -10.57 -14.25
N ASN A 914 -13.85 -10.47 -13.29
CA ASN A 914 -12.44 -10.21 -13.48
C ASN A 914 -11.66 -11.51 -13.34
N THR A 915 -11.02 -11.95 -14.43
CA THR A 915 -10.37 -13.26 -14.50
C THR A 915 -8.97 -13.26 -13.92
N VAL A 916 -8.28 -12.12 -13.97
CA VAL A 916 -7.02 -11.89 -13.26
C VAL A 916 -7.18 -10.63 -12.42
N PRO A 917 -7.88 -10.70 -11.28
CA PRO A 917 -8.09 -9.52 -10.43
C PRO A 917 -6.78 -9.00 -9.84
N GLY A 918 -6.75 -7.71 -9.48
CA GLY A 918 -5.64 -7.10 -8.76
C GLY A 918 -5.31 -7.84 -7.45
N MET A 919 -4.03 -8.18 -7.27
CA MET A 919 -3.48 -8.95 -6.14
C MET A 919 -2.47 -8.12 -5.33
N THR A 920 -2.69 -6.82 -5.20
CA THR A 920 -1.88 -5.95 -4.34
C THR A 920 -2.01 -6.32 -2.86
N PRO A 921 -1.08 -5.91 -1.97
CA PRO A 921 -1.11 -6.30 -0.56
C PRO A 921 -2.39 -5.92 0.22
N SER A 922 -3.17 -4.94 -0.24
CA SER A 922 -4.44 -4.50 0.36
C SER A 922 -5.68 -4.97 -0.44
N THR A 923 -5.51 -5.89 -1.39
CA THR A 923 -6.64 -6.35 -2.21
C THR A 923 -7.74 -6.94 -1.35
N VAL A 924 -8.99 -6.69 -1.73
CA VAL A 924 -10.18 -7.23 -1.07
C VAL A 924 -10.14 -8.76 -0.98
N LEU A 925 -9.48 -9.46 -1.92
CA LEU A 925 -9.35 -10.91 -1.88
C LEU A 925 -8.59 -11.40 -0.64
N ILE A 926 -7.58 -10.67 -0.18
CA ILE A 926 -6.84 -10.99 1.06
C ILE A 926 -7.76 -10.80 2.27
N HIS A 927 -8.58 -9.75 2.30
CA HIS A 927 -9.54 -9.54 3.39
C HIS A 927 -10.55 -10.69 3.47
N GLN A 928 -11.03 -11.14 2.31
CA GLN A 928 -11.98 -12.24 2.22
C GLN A 928 -11.35 -13.56 2.65
N ALA A 929 -10.13 -13.84 2.20
CA ALA A 929 -9.36 -15.01 2.62
C ALA A 929 -9.09 -15.03 4.14
N LEU A 930 -8.78 -13.87 4.74
CA LEU A 930 -8.59 -13.71 6.18
C LEU A 930 -9.90 -13.81 6.99
N ALA A 931 -11.05 -13.57 6.35
CA ALA A 931 -12.36 -13.71 6.99
C ALA A 931 -12.89 -15.15 7.01
N GLU A 932 -12.31 -16.05 6.20
CA GLU A 932 -12.66 -17.47 6.20
C GLU A 932 -12.25 -18.18 7.52
N GLN A 933 -12.79 -19.38 7.72
CA GLN A 933 -12.49 -20.20 8.91
C GLN A 933 -12.01 -21.60 8.47
N PRO A 934 -10.73 -21.96 8.72
CA PRO A 934 -9.68 -21.12 9.30
C PRO A 934 -9.24 -19.98 8.35
N PRO A 935 -8.68 -18.87 8.88
CA PRO A 935 -8.24 -17.73 8.07
C PRO A 935 -7.05 -18.12 7.18
N MET A 936 -7.08 -17.65 5.94
CA MET A 936 -6.03 -17.92 4.95
C MET A 936 -5.17 -16.65 4.75
N TYR A 937 -4.00 -16.64 5.38
CA TYR A 937 -3.02 -15.56 5.25
C TYR A 937 -2.40 -15.49 3.85
N PRO A 938 -1.84 -14.35 3.43
CA PRO A 938 -1.36 -14.14 2.05
C PRO A 938 -0.45 -15.24 1.49
N GLN A 939 0.53 -15.72 2.25
CA GLN A 939 1.44 -16.81 1.82
C GLN A 939 0.64 -18.08 1.44
N LEU A 940 -0.25 -18.53 2.34
CA LEU A 940 -1.10 -19.69 2.11
C LEU A 940 -2.12 -19.45 0.99
N PHE A 941 -2.64 -18.22 0.89
CA PHE A 941 -3.57 -17.84 -0.17
C PHE A 941 -2.94 -18.00 -1.55
N PHE A 942 -1.78 -17.36 -1.79
CA PHE A 942 -1.10 -17.46 -3.08
C PHE A 942 -0.60 -18.87 -3.36
N ARG A 943 -0.17 -19.61 -2.33
CA ARG A 943 0.19 -21.03 -2.48
C ARG A 943 -0.99 -21.86 -2.95
N THR A 944 -2.16 -21.67 -2.34
CA THR A 944 -3.40 -22.35 -2.74
C THR A 944 -3.76 -22.04 -4.20
N LEU A 945 -3.63 -20.78 -4.63
CA LEU A 945 -3.88 -20.40 -6.02
C LEU A 945 -2.92 -21.07 -7.02
N LEU A 946 -1.66 -21.22 -6.62
CA LEU A 946 -0.65 -21.91 -7.41
C LEU A 946 -0.96 -23.41 -7.51
N ASP A 947 -1.24 -24.07 -6.38
CA ASP A 947 -1.48 -25.52 -6.34
C ASP A 947 -2.70 -25.93 -7.19
N LEU A 948 -3.74 -25.08 -7.25
CA LEU A 948 -4.91 -25.28 -8.13
C LEU A 948 -4.55 -25.38 -9.62
N SER A 949 -3.43 -24.80 -10.06
CA SER A 949 -2.99 -24.88 -11.46
C SER A 949 -2.36 -26.23 -11.83
N SER A 950 -1.67 -26.87 -10.87
CA SER A 950 -1.07 -28.20 -11.04
C SER A 950 -2.13 -29.31 -11.13
N GLU A 951 -3.33 -29.03 -10.64
CA GLU A 951 -4.46 -29.96 -10.58
C GLU A 951 -5.38 -29.87 -11.82
N ARG A 952 -5.02 -29.04 -12.80
CA ARG A 952 -5.74 -28.94 -14.06
C ARG A 952 -5.68 -30.27 -14.80
N SER A 953 -6.85 -30.82 -15.08
CA SER A 953 -6.98 -32.00 -15.93
C SER A 953 -6.55 -31.63 -17.35
N VAL A 954 -5.48 -32.29 -17.84
CA VAL A 954 -5.02 -32.19 -19.23
C VAL A 954 -6.08 -32.70 -20.20
#